data_AF-A0A3A0E881-F1
#
_entry.id   AF-A0A3A0E881-F1
#
_cell.length_a   1.000
_cell.length_b   1.000
_cell.length_c   1.000
_cell.angle_alpha   90.00
_cell.angle_beta   90.00
_cell.angle_gamma   90.00
#
_symmetry.space_group_name_H-M   'P 1'
#
loop_
_entity.id
_entity.type
_entity.pdbx_description
1 polymer ?
#
loop_
_entity_poly.entity_id
_entity_poly.type
_entity_poly.pdbx_seq_one_letter_code
_entity_poly.pdbx_strand_id
1 'polypeptide(L)'
;MTSVADTLALFGEGIEVEVLQGLGLVGQVLVRTRNADVLTVGEWLASNSLIAGFEQDIVRVLQATPNDTSYGSGALYALHNTGQSGGTNDADIDAPEAWDITTGSSSIVVGVIDTGIDYTHPDLAANMWTNPGEIAGNGIDDDGNGFVDDIHGYDFFNEDADPMDDHSHGTHVAGTIGAVGNNGQGVVGVAWNVKLMALKFMGSGGSGYTSDAVRAVNYATMMRNTYGVNVRVLSNSWGSGSYSYSLESAITASNTAGILFVAAAGNDTTDNDTTPHYPSNYNLANVIAVAATDRNDALAGYSNWGDTTVHLGAPGSSIYSTMPGGGYGYKSGTSMATPHVAGAAVLAWAYNANLTVAQVKAAILNSVDALSSLSGKTITGGRLNVHAMLQSLDTGGGGSNFQYSGNTLTVQGTSGADSFEFVHGNGGNHTVIYDGQSTSVDHTVISIVRFEGGGGNDSAIVRGSNGVDTATLNVGGGNMGGVGWSVVMVSIETIDLYGGAGDTATLNDSTGNDTLTAYYNLVTLSGSGYTNRARSFAAVYAVANTGTDTATLHDSSGSDTAVAQSTFAYVYGTGYLNHVTRFDSVTFNATTGADIIYMYDSTGNDTFTGRHNTATFAGSGWSNTANGFDNVYANANQGGTDTANLYDTSGDDTFVFTSGHAYIVGATGQFNLAENFETVYAFAQNGGVDTAHVFDSTGNDTFRAYEAYAEMTGSGKYGQANGWDRVYGRAESGGNDTAYLYDTSAADSFVMLSTHSYVAWSTYLNSARGFDSVYAVSSNGGADVVRFFDSTGNDTFTGTSTYSLMTGTGFYNHATGFTTAYARAQNGGVDTATLNGSTGNDSFVARQSSVYLRNSVYHHEVWGFENVYGVATQGGYDEAYLFDTTGDDAFVGRKDYSYLAGSGLLHHATGFDYVYSSSANGGNDTAAFYDTSGNEDFTAGTDYAYMVGSGFTNNTNGYRTVRAECTTGTDRAFLYDATGNDALNASGNTATLTSNGRSITAVKFDRVRADGNAGGTNSATQASIDFVLEKVGSWS
;
A
#
# COMPACT_ATOMS: atom_id res chain seq x y z
N MET A 1 28.53 37.43 -48.06
CA MET A 1 28.35 36.14 -48.75
C MET A 1 28.28 36.40 -50.24
N THR A 2 28.98 35.61 -51.05
CA THR A 2 29.15 35.83 -52.51
C THR A 2 28.52 34.72 -53.37
N SER A 3 27.92 33.68 -52.76
CA SER A 3 27.16 32.63 -53.46
C SER A 3 25.97 32.11 -52.63
N VAL A 4 24.98 31.46 -53.27
CA VAL A 4 23.87 30.73 -52.60
C VAL A 4 24.39 29.57 -51.74
N ALA A 5 25.54 28.99 -52.12
CA ALA A 5 26.18 27.93 -51.35
C ALA A 5 26.82 28.46 -50.03
N ASP A 6 27.16 29.75 -49.96
CA ASP A 6 27.71 30.36 -48.75
C ASP A 6 26.64 30.51 -47.64
N THR A 7 25.35 30.39 -47.98
CA THR A 7 24.21 30.58 -47.06
C THR A 7 23.96 29.37 -46.16
N LEU A 8 24.41 28.17 -46.57
CA LEU A 8 24.31 26.95 -45.75
C LEU A 8 25.20 27.00 -44.49
N ALA A 9 26.23 27.85 -44.48
CA ALA A 9 27.09 28.05 -43.31
C ALA A 9 26.45 28.92 -42.20
N LEU A 10 25.23 29.45 -42.40
CA LEU A 10 24.51 30.25 -41.40
C LEU A 10 23.57 29.45 -40.50
N PHE A 11 23.20 28.25 -40.91
CA PHE A 11 22.19 27.45 -40.22
C PHE A 11 22.91 26.37 -39.40
N GLY A 12 23.27 26.72 -38.15
CA GLY A 12 23.75 25.77 -37.16
C GLY A 12 22.62 24.88 -36.60
N GLU A 13 22.99 23.81 -35.90
CA GLU A 13 22.08 22.77 -35.39
C GLU A 13 20.86 23.36 -34.65
N GLY A 14 19.64 22.98 -35.10
CA GLY A 14 18.37 23.36 -34.47
C GLY A 14 17.11 23.07 -35.29
N ILE A 15 17.01 23.58 -36.53
CA ILE A 15 15.86 23.39 -37.43
C ILE A 15 16.35 22.91 -38.81
N GLU A 16 15.69 21.91 -39.39
CA GLU A 16 16.03 21.41 -40.72
C GLU A 16 15.53 22.39 -41.79
N VAL A 17 16.47 23.02 -42.52
CA VAL A 17 16.18 24.04 -43.53
C VAL A 17 16.73 23.65 -44.89
N GLU A 18 15.84 23.61 -45.88
CA GLU A 18 16.13 23.35 -47.28
C GLU A 18 16.02 24.67 -48.07
N VAL A 19 17.12 25.14 -48.66
CA VAL A 19 17.07 26.30 -49.56
C VAL A 19 16.49 25.85 -50.90
N LEU A 20 15.31 26.35 -51.26
CA LEU A 20 14.62 25.95 -52.48
C LEU A 20 15.15 26.71 -53.70
N GLN A 21 15.28 28.04 -53.60
CA GLN A 21 15.75 28.89 -54.69
C GLN A 21 16.13 30.30 -54.19
N GLY A 22 16.87 31.07 -55.00
CA GLY A 22 17.06 32.50 -54.78
C GLY A 22 15.88 33.31 -55.30
N LEU A 23 15.53 34.41 -54.63
CA LEU A 23 14.39 35.29 -55.02
C LEU A 23 14.78 36.45 -55.94
N GLY A 24 16.01 36.45 -56.49
CA GLY A 24 16.43 37.38 -57.54
C GLY A 24 17.36 38.52 -57.09
N LEU A 25 17.61 38.69 -55.79
CA LEU A 25 18.64 39.59 -55.24
C LEU A 25 19.64 38.83 -54.37
N VAL A 26 20.90 39.29 -54.33
CA VAL A 26 21.95 38.68 -53.51
C VAL A 26 21.57 38.77 -52.04
N GLY A 27 21.44 37.61 -51.38
CA GLY A 27 21.02 37.49 -49.98
C GLY A 27 19.53 37.21 -49.77
N GLN A 28 18.70 37.14 -50.83
CA GLN A 28 17.30 36.74 -50.74
C GLN A 28 17.11 35.30 -51.23
N VAL A 29 16.58 34.45 -50.35
CA VAL A 29 16.37 33.02 -50.62
C VAL A 29 14.99 32.60 -50.16
N LEU A 30 14.35 31.73 -50.94
CA LEU A 30 13.17 30.97 -50.52
C LEU A 30 13.67 29.71 -49.83
N VAL A 31 13.24 29.52 -48.59
CA VAL A 31 13.61 28.38 -47.77
C VAL A 31 12.37 27.60 -47.36
N ARG A 32 12.50 26.28 -47.28
CA ARG A 32 11.52 25.36 -46.71
C ARG A 32 12.06 24.83 -45.41
N THR A 33 11.31 24.98 -44.33
CA THR A 33 11.62 24.35 -43.04
C THR A 33 10.83 23.05 -42.90
N ARG A 34 11.40 22.07 -42.21
CA ARG A 34 10.73 20.80 -41.87
C ARG A 34 10.74 20.62 -40.35
N ASN A 35 9.67 20.04 -39.82
CA ASN A 35 9.54 19.67 -38.40
C ASN A 35 9.61 20.83 -37.39
N ALA A 36 9.13 22.02 -37.76
CA ALA A 36 8.96 23.16 -36.86
C ALA A 36 7.77 24.03 -37.31
N ASP A 37 6.98 24.55 -36.36
CA ASP A 37 5.86 25.45 -36.64
C ASP A 37 6.34 26.86 -37.04
N VAL A 38 5.43 27.68 -37.58
CA VAL A 38 5.74 29.01 -38.13
C VAL A 38 6.28 29.98 -37.07
N LEU A 39 5.83 29.89 -35.82
CA LEU A 39 6.32 30.75 -34.74
C LEU A 39 7.74 30.35 -34.33
N THR A 40 8.00 29.06 -34.16
CA THR A 40 9.34 28.52 -33.86
C THR A 40 10.34 28.85 -34.97
N VAL A 41 9.92 28.73 -36.24
CA VAL A 41 10.74 29.14 -37.39
C VAL A 41 10.98 30.65 -37.39
N GLY A 42 9.96 31.45 -37.06
CA GLY A 42 10.07 32.90 -36.95
C GLY A 42 11.03 33.35 -35.84
N GLU A 43 10.95 32.76 -34.66
CA GLU A 43 11.85 33.03 -33.54
C GLU A 43 13.28 32.60 -33.84
N TRP A 44 13.46 31.44 -34.47
CA TRP A 44 14.76 30.95 -34.88
C TRP A 44 15.40 31.86 -35.95
N LEU A 45 14.64 32.28 -36.98
CA LEU A 45 15.12 33.24 -37.99
C LEU A 45 15.41 34.61 -37.36
N ALA A 46 14.58 35.07 -36.41
CA ALA A 46 14.79 36.32 -35.68
C ALA A 46 16.01 36.29 -34.76
N SER A 47 16.36 35.12 -34.22
CA SER A 47 17.52 34.93 -33.33
C SER A 47 18.86 35.02 -34.06
N ASN A 48 18.86 34.88 -35.40
CA ASN A 48 20.08 34.89 -36.19
C ASN A 48 20.42 36.31 -36.65
N SER A 49 21.45 36.91 -36.05
CA SER A 49 21.89 38.29 -36.32
C SER A 49 22.34 38.58 -37.76
N LEU A 50 22.48 37.54 -38.60
CA LEU A 50 22.85 37.66 -40.00
C LEU A 50 21.63 37.72 -40.95
N ILE A 51 20.41 37.53 -40.44
CA ILE A 51 19.14 37.61 -41.19
C ILE A 51 18.57 39.02 -41.06
N ALA A 52 18.47 39.73 -42.18
CA ALA A 52 17.99 41.12 -42.21
C ALA A 52 16.46 41.24 -42.13
N GLY A 53 15.71 40.19 -42.47
CA GLY A 53 14.25 40.11 -42.42
C GLY A 53 13.72 38.81 -43.02
N PHE A 54 12.50 38.41 -42.65
CA PHE A 54 11.81 37.22 -43.15
C PHE A 54 10.29 37.47 -43.24
N GLU A 55 9.61 36.78 -44.15
CA GLU A 55 8.16 36.84 -44.34
C GLU A 55 7.61 35.47 -44.79
N GLN A 56 6.37 35.15 -44.42
CA GLN A 56 5.70 33.92 -44.84
C GLN A 56 5.18 34.06 -46.28
N ASP A 57 5.40 33.02 -47.10
CA ASP A 57 4.84 32.95 -48.45
C ASP A 57 3.34 32.59 -48.37
N ILE A 58 2.46 33.50 -48.78
CA ILE A 58 0.99 33.36 -48.68
C ILE A 58 0.32 33.35 -50.06
N VAL A 59 -0.69 32.49 -50.22
CA VAL A 59 -1.55 32.41 -51.43
C VAL A 59 -2.56 33.57 -51.43
N ARG A 60 -2.81 34.21 -52.59
CA ARG A 60 -3.84 35.28 -52.74
C ARG A 60 -4.95 34.87 -53.71
N VAL A 61 -6.21 35.12 -53.34
CA VAL A 61 -7.44 34.84 -54.14
C VAL A 61 -8.36 36.08 -54.21
N LEU A 62 -9.27 36.16 -55.20
CA LEU A 62 -10.16 37.31 -55.50
C LEU A 62 -11.51 37.22 -54.75
N GLN A 63 -12.03 38.33 -54.21
CA GLN A 63 -13.29 38.43 -53.44
C GLN A 63 -14.55 38.57 -54.32
N ALA A 64 -15.66 37.89 -54.00
CA ALA A 64 -16.95 37.82 -54.69
C ALA A 64 -17.99 38.77 -54.05
N THR A 65 -18.17 39.96 -54.63
CA THR A 65 -19.13 40.97 -54.14
C THR A 65 -20.35 41.11 -55.08
N PRO A 66 -21.61 41.07 -54.58
CA PRO A 66 -22.80 41.23 -55.41
C PRO A 66 -22.95 42.66 -55.96
N ASN A 67 -23.50 42.79 -57.18
CA ASN A 67 -23.76 44.09 -57.82
C ASN A 67 -25.15 44.68 -57.53
N ASP A 68 -25.93 44.04 -56.65
CA ASP A 68 -27.33 44.35 -56.36
C ASP A 68 -27.47 45.73 -55.68
N THR A 69 -28.44 46.52 -56.15
CA THR A 69 -28.51 47.96 -55.83
C THR A 69 -28.67 48.26 -54.33
N SER A 70 -29.45 47.45 -53.62
CA SER A 70 -29.70 47.63 -52.18
C SER A 70 -28.53 47.12 -51.34
N TYR A 71 -27.80 46.11 -51.80
CA TYR A 71 -26.54 45.69 -51.19
C TYR A 71 -25.49 46.80 -51.28
N GLY A 72 -25.27 47.35 -52.49
CA GLY A 72 -24.32 48.45 -52.71
C GLY A 72 -24.70 49.75 -51.98
N SER A 73 -25.98 49.98 -51.70
CA SER A 73 -26.46 51.11 -50.88
C SER A 73 -26.29 50.91 -49.37
N GLY A 74 -25.90 49.71 -48.93
CA GLY A 74 -25.68 49.38 -47.52
C GLY A 74 -26.95 48.97 -46.75
N ALA A 75 -28.08 48.73 -47.42
CA ALA A 75 -29.36 48.40 -46.78
C ALA A 75 -29.39 46.99 -46.12
N LEU A 76 -28.56 46.07 -46.60
CA LEU A 76 -28.50 44.67 -46.16
C LEU A 76 -27.45 44.46 -45.06
N TYR A 77 -27.58 45.18 -43.94
CA TYR A 77 -26.62 45.08 -42.84
C TYR A 77 -26.48 43.64 -42.34
N ALA A 78 -27.56 42.86 -42.33
CA ALA A 78 -27.54 41.48 -41.85
C ALA A 78 -26.58 40.56 -42.62
N LEU A 79 -26.26 40.90 -43.87
CA LEU A 79 -25.31 40.16 -44.69
C LEU A 79 -23.89 40.71 -44.57
N HIS A 80 -23.76 42.03 -44.39
CA HIS A 80 -22.48 42.73 -44.27
C HIS A 80 -22.69 44.09 -43.58
N ASN A 81 -22.16 44.25 -42.38
CA ASN A 81 -22.34 45.38 -41.49
C ASN A 81 -20.99 46.06 -41.21
N THR A 82 -20.75 47.13 -41.95
CA THR A 82 -19.60 48.03 -41.79
C THR A 82 -19.92 49.23 -40.88
N GLY A 83 -21.02 49.16 -40.12
CA GLY A 83 -21.58 50.29 -39.37
C GLY A 83 -22.38 51.29 -40.22
N GLN A 84 -22.64 50.97 -41.49
CA GLN A 84 -23.26 51.87 -42.49
C GLN A 84 -24.69 52.32 -42.15
N SER A 85 -25.34 51.65 -41.20
CA SER A 85 -26.68 51.96 -40.73
C SER A 85 -26.74 52.29 -39.22
N GLY A 86 -25.60 52.65 -38.62
CA GLY A 86 -25.49 53.00 -37.19
C GLY A 86 -25.47 51.81 -36.25
N GLY A 87 -24.97 50.65 -36.72
CA GLY A 87 -24.76 49.42 -35.94
C GLY A 87 -23.29 49.19 -35.57
N THR A 88 -23.02 48.08 -34.88
CA THR A 88 -21.66 47.59 -34.60
C THR A 88 -21.05 47.01 -35.87
N ASN A 89 -19.81 47.36 -36.18
CA ASN A 89 -19.07 46.73 -37.27
C ASN A 89 -18.96 45.21 -37.03
N ASP A 90 -19.08 44.39 -38.06
CA ASP A 90 -19.03 42.91 -37.99
C ASP A 90 -20.26 42.25 -37.32
N ALA A 91 -21.28 43.04 -36.93
CA ALA A 91 -22.55 42.50 -36.46
C ALA A 91 -23.44 42.09 -37.66
N ASP A 92 -22.97 41.10 -38.43
CA ASP A 92 -23.63 40.44 -39.58
C ASP A 92 -23.24 38.95 -39.72
N ILE A 93 -23.72 38.23 -40.73
CA ILE A 93 -23.48 36.78 -40.83
C ILE A 93 -22.21 36.37 -41.61
N ASP A 94 -21.32 37.28 -41.96
CA ASP A 94 -20.15 37.07 -42.83
C ASP A 94 -20.52 36.49 -44.22
N ALA A 95 -21.59 37.02 -44.82
CA ALA A 95 -22.07 36.50 -46.10
C ALA A 95 -21.07 36.71 -47.27
N PRO A 96 -20.39 37.86 -47.42
CA PRO A 96 -19.40 38.08 -48.48
C PRO A 96 -18.26 37.07 -48.46
N GLU A 97 -17.75 36.77 -47.27
CA GLU A 97 -16.68 35.81 -47.03
C GLU A 97 -17.17 34.38 -47.34
N ALA A 98 -18.43 34.06 -47.02
CA ALA A 98 -19.04 32.79 -47.40
C ALA A 98 -19.23 32.66 -48.93
N TRP A 99 -19.57 33.74 -49.63
CA TRP A 99 -19.77 33.74 -51.07
C TRP A 99 -18.48 33.52 -51.88
N ASP A 100 -17.32 33.78 -51.28
CA ASP A 100 -16.01 33.37 -51.83
C ASP A 100 -15.88 31.84 -51.91
N ILE A 101 -16.63 31.10 -51.10
CA ILE A 101 -16.66 29.63 -51.07
C ILE A 101 -17.81 29.10 -51.96
N THR A 102 -19.04 29.54 -51.72
CA THR A 102 -20.21 29.17 -52.54
C THR A 102 -21.34 30.20 -52.43
N THR A 103 -22.09 30.39 -53.51
CA THR A 103 -23.26 31.29 -53.57
C THR A 103 -24.59 30.52 -53.60
N GLY A 104 -24.58 29.21 -53.35
CA GLY A 104 -25.76 28.35 -53.35
C GLY A 104 -25.89 27.46 -54.59
N SER A 105 -26.97 26.67 -54.65
CA SER A 105 -27.27 25.77 -55.77
C SER A 105 -28.77 25.73 -56.08
N SER A 106 -29.12 25.91 -57.36
CA SER A 106 -30.48 25.75 -57.87
C SER A 106 -31.00 24.30 -57.84
N SER A 107 -30.16 23.34 -57.44
CA SER A 107 -30.58 21.95 -57.20
C SER A 107 -31.27 21.76 -55.85
N ILE A 108 -31.13 22.71 -54.92
CA ILE A 108 -31.67 22.62 -53.57
C ILE A 108 -33.01 23.37 -53.53
N VAL A 109 -34.05 22.69 -53.04
CA VAL A 109 -35.38 23.28 -52.86
C VAL A 109 -35.61 23.61 -51.38
N VAL A 110 -36.09 24.82 -51.12
CA VAL A 110 -36.54 25.30 -49.82
C VAL A 110 -38.05 25.50 -49.86
N GLY A 111 -38.79 24.79 -49.01
CA GLY A 111 -40.21 25.01 -48.81
C GLY A 111 -40.43 26.18 -47.85
N VAL A 112 -41.06 27.25 -48.34
CA VAL A 112 -41.43 28.41 -47.52
C VAL A 112 -42.88 28.23 -47.10
N ILE A 113 -43.10 27.83 -45.85
CA ILE A 113 -44.43 27.60 -45.29
C ILE A 113 -44.89 28.92 -44.65
N ASP A 114 -45.68 29.73 -45.37
CA ASP A 114 -45.99 31.11 -44.98
C ASP A 114 -47.30 31.64 -45.62
N THR A 115 -47.41 32.95 -45.89
CA THR A 115 -48.53 33.62 -46.59
C THR A 115 -48.50 33.48 -48.11
N GLY A 116 -47.57 32.68 -48.65
CA GLY A 116 -47.29 32.58 -50.08
C GLY A 116 -46.04 33.34 -50.51
N ILE A 117 -45.72 33.30 -51.80
CA ILE A 117 -44.62 34.07 -52.38
C ILE A 117 -45.14 34.79 -53.63
N ASP A 118 -44.83 36.07 -53.80
CA ASP A 118 -44.94 36.73 -55.10
C ASP A 118 -43.92 36.12 -56.08
N TYR A 119 -44.30 35.01 -56.70
CA TYR A 119 -43.49 34.27 -57.65
C TYR A 119 -43.23 35.06 -58.95
N THR A 120 -43.88 36.21 -59.14
CA THR A 120 -43.65 37.13 -60.26
C THR A 120 -42.67 38.25 -59.94
N HIS A 121 -42.24 38.37 -58.68
CA HIS A 121 -41.29 39.39 -58.25
C HIS A 121 -39.98 39.26 -59.08
N PRO A 122 -39.48 40.35 -59.69
CA PRO A 122 -38.34 40.29 -60.62
C PRO A 122 -37.05 39.76 -59.97
N ASP A 123 -36.95 39.88 -58.65
CA ASP A 123 -35.83 39.43 -57.83
C ASP A 123 -35.98 38.02 -57.23
N LEU A 124 -37.14 37.37 -57.44
CA LEU A 124 -37.42 36.01 -56.95
C LEU A 124 -37.75 35.04 -58.09
N ALA A 125 -38.34 35.53 -59.20
CA ALA A 125 -38.87 34.70 -60.27
C ALA A 125 -37.86 33.65 -60.80
N ALA A 126 -36.57 33.99 -60.90
CA ALA A 126 -35.56 33.03 -61.36
C ALA A 126 -35.21 31.95 -60.32
N ASN A 127 -35.41 32.23 -59.04
CA ASN A 127 -35.23 31.30 -57.92
C ASN A 127 -36.54 30.62 -57.49
N MET A 128 -37.68 30.86 -58.16
CA MET A 128 -38.88 30.07 -57.90
C MET A 128 -38.70 28.63 -58.36
N TRP A 129 -39.14 27.69 -57.51
CA TRP A 129 -39.29 26.29 -57.88
C TRP A 129 -40.45 26.16 -58.87
N THR A 130 -40.30 25.27 -59.83
CA THR A 130 -41.35 24.94 -60.80
C THR A 130 -41.53 23.44 -60.75
N ASN A 131 -42.76 22.96 -60.51
CA ASN A 131 -43.04 21.53 -60.46
C ASN A 131 -42.75 20.92 -61.85
N PRO A 132 -41.71 20.07 -62.00
CA PRO A 132 -41.41 19.46 -63.29
C PRO A 132 -42.45 18.41 -63.71
N GLY A 133 -43.34 18.00 -62.79
CA GLY A 133 -44.40 17.04 -63.02
C GLY A 133 -45.67 17.65 -63.63
N GLU A 134 -45.82 18.97 -63.61
CA GLU A 134 -47.07 19.66 -63.98
C GLU A 134 -46.99 20.42 -65.31
N ILE A 135 -48.13 20.50 -66.02
CA ILE A 135 -48.31 21.35 -67.21
C ILE A 135 -49.19 22.54 -66.84
N ALA A 136 -48.57 23.71 -66.66
CA ALA A 136 -49.24 24.94 -66.23
C ALA A 136 -50.57 25.25 -66.93
N GLY A 137 -51.64 25.26 -66.13
CA GLY A 137 -52.95 25.81 -66.47
C GLY A 137 -53.82 24.87 -67.31
N ASN A 138 -53.58 23.56 -67.24
CA ASN A 138 -54.37 22.56 -67.95
C ASN A 138 -55.56 22.02 -67.13
N GLY A 139 -55.63 22.31 -65.83
CA GLY A 139 -56.68 21.88 -64.91
C GLY A 139 -56.58 20.41 -64.49
N ILE A 140 -55.41 19.79 -64.61
CA ILE A 140 -55.15 18.36 -64.34
C ILE A 140 -54.03 18.26 -63.29
N ASP A 141 -54.15 17.29 -62.38
CA ASP A 141 -53.04 16.83 -61.51
C ASP A 141 -52.21 15.84 -62.34
N ASP A 142 -51.20 16.37 -63.05
CA ASP A 142 -50.43 15.63 -64.06
C ASP A 142 -49.44 14.65 -63.42
N ASP A 143 -48.87 15.01 -62.27
CA ASP A 143 -47.93 14.16 -61.52
C ASP A 143 -48.65 13.17 -60.57
N GLY A 144 -49.95 13.36 -60.33
CA GLY A 144 -50.78 12.51 -59.50
C GLY A 144 -50.48 12.66 -58.00
N ASN A 145 -50.03 13.83 -57.57
CA ASN A 145 -49.69 14.14 -56.17
C ASN A 145 -50.91 14.54 -55.31
N GLY A 146 -52.08 14.69 -55.93
CA GLY A 146 -53.33 15.07 -55.29
C GLY A 146 -53.64 16.57 -55.34
N PHE A 147 -52.81 17.37 -56.02
CA PHE A 147 -52.91 18.82 -56.11
C PHE A 147 -52.84 19.24 -57.59
N VAL A 148 -53.95 19.77 -58.11
CA VAL A 148 -54.07 20.17 -59.52
C VAL A 148 -53.25 21.45 -59.78
N ASP A 149 -52.43 21.48 -60.84
CA ASP A 149 -51.71 22.67 -61.33
C ASP A 149 -50.78 23.34 -60.28
N ASP A 150 -50.14 22.59 -59.38
CA ASP A 150 -49.30 23.12 -58.28
C ASP A 150 -47.90 23.62 -58.74
N ILE A 151 -47.90 24.50 -59.75
CA ILE A 151 -46.73 24.92 -60.53
C ILE A 151 -45.59 25.49 -59.69
N HIS A 152 -45.89 26.33 -58.70
CA HIS A 152 -44.88 26.96 -57.83
C HIS A 152 -44.98 26.51 -56.37
N GLY A 153 -45.76 25.47 -56.11
CA GLY A 153 -46.26 25.06 -54.80
C GLY A 153 -47.79 25.19 -54.73
N TYR A 154 -48.35 25.23 -53.52
CA TYR A 154 -49.80 25.13 -53.32
C TYR A 154 -50.31 26.07 -52.22
N ASP A 155 -51.56 26.53 -52.36
CA ASP A 155 -52.29 27.28 -51.35
C ASP A 155 -53.23 26.37 -50.56
N PHE A 156 -52.77 25.98 -49.37
CA PHE A 156 -53.53 25.18 -48.41
C PHE A 156 -54.59 25.99 -47.65
N PHE A 157 -54.54 27.32 -47.70
CA PHE A 157 -55.52 28.19 -47.04
C PHE A 157 -56.77 28.37 -47.90
N ASN A 158 -56.60 28.65 -49.19
CA ASN A 158 -57.71 28.77 -50.16
C ASN A 158 -58.04 27.44 -50.88
N GLU A 159 -57.20 26.42 -50.68
CA GLU A 159 -57.29 25.10 -51.32
C GLU A 159 -57.18 25.16 -52.85
N ASP A 160 -56.26 25.97 -53.37
CA ASP A 160 -55.98 26.09 -54.81
C ASP A 160 -54.48 26.09 -55.14
N ALA A 161 -54.17 26.14 -56.43
CA ALA A 161 -52.82 26.03 -56.96
C ALA A 161 -52.07 27.37 -57.07
N ASP A 162 -52.62 28.45 -56.50
CA ASP A 162 -52.06 29.80 -56.59
C ASP A 162 -51.48 30.25 -55.23
N PRO A 163 -50.21 29.90 -54.91
CA PRO A 163 -49.58 30.31 -53.66
C PRO A 163 -49.08 31.78 -53.69
N MET A 164 -49.73 32.66 -54.45
CA MET A 164 -49.43 34.10 -54.51
C MET A 164 -49.54 34.75 -53.13
N ASP A 165 -48.56 35.59 -52.79
CA ASP A 165 -48.54 36.30 -51.51
C ASP A 165 -49.47 37.52 -51.54
N ASP A 166 -50.61 37.40 -50.87
CA ASP A 166 -51.60 38.46 -50.68
C ASP A 166 -51.41 39.24 -49.36
N HIS A 167 -50.31 38.99 -48.61
CA HIS A 167 -50.00 39.65 -47.34
C HIS A 167 -48.69 40.45 -47.35
N SER A 168 -47.62 39.91 -47.97
CA SER A 168 -46.23 40.38 -47.98
C SER A 168 -45.25 39.68 -47.03
N HIS A 169 -45.70 38.77 -46.17
CA HIS A 169 -44.79 38.20 -45.16
C HIS A 169 -43.90 37.13 -45.78
N GLY A 170 -44.50 36.16 -46.47
CA GLY A 170 -43.77 35.09 -47.14
C GLY A 170 -42.85 35.59 -48.26
N THR A 171 -43.23 36.62 -49.03
CA THR A 171 -42.35 37.24 -50.04
C THR A 171 -41.11 37.87 -49.40
N HIS A 172 -41.23 38.46 -48.20
CA HIS A 172 -40.10 39.07 -47.50
C HIS A 172 -39.13 38.00 -46.98
N VAL A 173 -39.66 36.94 -46.36
CA VAL A 173 -38.90 35.77 -45.91
C VAL A 173 -38.19 35.08 -47.09
N ALA A 174 -38.89 34.90 -48.22
CA ALA A 174 -38.36 34.29 -49.43
C ALA A 174 -37.15 35.06 -50.01
N GLY A 175 -37.21 36.39 -50.03
CA GLY A 175 -36.08 37.22 -50.48
C GLY A 175 -34.86 37.14 -49.57
N THR A 176 -35.05 36.98 -48.27
CA THR A 176 -33.94 36.81 -47.33
C THR A 176 -33.23 35.47 -47.53
N ILE A 177 -33.98 34.40 -47.85
CA ILE A 177 -33.39 33.09 -48.19
C ILE A 177 -32.62 33.18 -49.51
N GLY A 178 -33.26 33.71 -50.57
CA GLY A 178 -32.72 33.60 -51.91
C GLY A 178 -33.30 34.55 -52.95
N ALA A 179 -33.32 35.85 -52.67
CA ALA A 179 -33.33 36.83 -53.76
C ALA A 179 -32.11 36.63 -54.68
N VAL A 180 -32.35 36.78 -55.98
CA VAL A 180 -31.38 36.44 -57.04
C VAL A 180 -30.18 37.39 -56.94
N GLY A 181 -29.02 36.85 -56.56
CA GLY A 181 -27.81 37.66 -56.44
C GLY A 181 -27.16 38.01 -57.79
N ASN A 182 -26.47 39.14 -57.81
CA ASN A 182 -25.68 39.64 -58.93
C ASN A 182 -26.50 39.92 -60.21
N ASN A 183 -27.75 40.33 -60.06
CA ASN A 183 -28.64 40.65 -61.19
C ASN A 183 -28.77 42.17 -61.46
N GLY A 184 -28.11 43.00 -60.66
CA GLY A 184 -28.03 44.45 -60.83
C GLY A 184 -29.28 45.23 -60.37
N GLN A 185 -30.18 44.60 -59.63
CA GLN A 185 -31.40 45.23 -59.09
C GLN A 185 -31.59 44.82 -57.62
N GLY A 186 -32.52 45.46 -56.92
CA GLY A 186 -33.05 44.91 -55.68
C GLY A 186 -32.07 44.54 -54.57
N VAL A 187 -32.30 43.39 -53.95
CA VAL A 187 -31.58 42.81 -52.81
C VAL A 187 -30.94 41.48 -53.21
N VAL A 188 -30.13 40.91 -52.33
CA VAL A 188 -29.57 39.55 -52.50
C VAL A 188 -29.92 38.72 -51.28
N GLY A 189 -30.29 37.45 -51.49
CA GLY A 189 -30.54 36.50 -50.40
C GLY A 189 -29.23 35.89 -49.89
N VAL A 190 -29.30 35.18 -48.77
CA VAL A 190 -28.12 34.43 -48.25
C VAL A 190 -27.61 33.44 -49.31
N ALA A 191 -28.51 32.75 -50.02
CA ALA A 191 -28.19 31.90 -51.16
C ALA A 191 -28.65 32.54 -52.48
N TRP A 192 -27.70 32.99 -53.31
CA TRP A 192 -28.00 33.65 -54.59
C TRP A 192 -28.70 32.71 -55.57
N ASN A 193 -28.35 31.41 -55.50
CA ASN A 193 -28.91 30.36 -56.33
C ASN A 193 -29.62 29.33 -55.45
N VAL A 194 -30.94 29.21 -55.59
CA VAL A 194 -31.78 28.24 -54.85
C VAL A 194 -33.11 28.06 -55.59
N LYS A 195 -33.92 27.07 -55.20
CA LYS A 195 -35.31 26.94 -55.63
C LYS A 195 -36.28 27.08 -54.46
N LEU A 196 -37.20 28.03 -54.55
CA LEU A 196 -38.17 28.38 -53.52
C LEU A 196 -39.54 27.78 -53.88
N MET A 197 -40.03 26.86 -53.05
CA MET A 197 -41.36 26.25 -53.17
C MET A 197 -42.33 26.99 -52.24
N ALA A 198 -43.36 27.62 -52.80
CA ALA A 198 -44.30 28.44 -52.05
C ALA A 198 -45.42 27.58 -51.46
N LEU A 199 -45.45 27.46 -50.13
CA LEU A 199 -46.45 26.66 -49.42
C LEU A 199 -47.31 27.58 -48.56
N LYS A 200 -48.39 28.08 -49.14
CA LYS A 200 -49.24 29.07 -48.50
C LYS A 200 -50.22 28.39 -47.56
N PHE A 201 -50.19 28.74 -46.28
CA PHE A 201 -51.16 28.23 -45.30
C PHE A 201 -51.83 29.36 -44.48
N MET A 202 -51.37 30.61 -44.67
CA MET A 202 -51.93 31.81 -44.06
C MET A 202 -52.51 32.74 -45.13
N GLY A 203 -53.70 33.29 -44.90
CA GLY A 203 -54.34 34.24 -45.81
C GLY A 203 -53.83 35.69 -45.65
N SER A 204 -54.41 36.63 -46.41
CA SER A 204 -54.12 38.08 -46.38
C SER A 204 -54.19 38.77 -45.01
N GLY A 205 -54.77 38.13 -43.99
CA GLY A 205 -54.78 38.62 -42.60
C GLY A 205 -53.57 38.19 -41.76
N GLY A 206 -52.66 37.38 -42.30
CA GLY A 206 -51.49 36.85 -41.58
C GLY A 206 -51.82 35.72 -40.61
N SER A 207 -52.98 35.06 -40.78
CA SER A 207 -53.46 33.96 -39.94
C SER A 207 -53.79 32.73 -40.77
N GLY A 208 -53.63 31.54 -40.20
CA GLY A 208 -53.93 30.26 -40.83
C GLY A 208 -54.26 29.18 -39.78
N TYR A 209 -54.58 27.96 -40.25
CA TYR A 209 -54.90 26.84 -39.37
C TYR A 209 -53.73 25.87 -39.24
N THR A 210 -53.55 25.27 -38.06
CA THR A 210 -52.53 24.23 -37.83
C THR A 210 -52.70 23.02 -38.77
N SER A 211 -53.93 22.71 -39.19
CA SER A 211 -54.20 21.67 -40.20
C SER A 211 -53.51 21.96 -41.53
N ASP A 212 -53.47 23.22 -41.93
CA ASP A 212 -52.96 23.64 -43.23
C ASP A 212 -51.43 23.69 -43.18
N ALA A 213 -50.86 24.09 -42.03
CA ALA A 213 -49.43 23.95 -41.76
C ALA A 213 -48.98 22.47 -41.79
N VAL A 214 -49.76 21.56 -41.19
CA VAL A 214 -49.51 20.11 -41.26
C VAL A 214 -49.55 19.62 -42.72
N ARG A 215 -50.54 20.05 -43.50
CA ARG A 215 -50.64 19.71 -44.93
C ARG A 215 -49.44 20.23 -45.72
N ALA A 216 -49.00 21.45 -45.47
CA ALA A 216 -47.82 22.04 -46.11
C ALA A 216 -46.53 21.26 -45.80
N VAL A 217 -46.29 20.89 -44.53
CA VAL A 217 -45.13 20.06 -44.15
C VAL A 217 -45.19 18.68 -44.81
N ASN A 218 -46.37 18.06 -44.82
CA ASN A 218 -46.58 16.76 -45.44
C ASN A 218 -46.42 16.81 -46.97
N TYR A 219 -46.89 17.86 -47.63
CA TYR A 219 -46.70 18.08 -49.06
C TYR A 219 -45.21 18.15 -49.40
N ALA A 220 -44.44 18.99 -48.70
CA ALA A 220 -43.01 19.10 -48.94
C ALA A 220 -42.26 17.77 -48.70
N THR A 221 -42.67 17.03 -47.67
CA THR A 221 -42.15 15.70 -47.34
C THR A 221 -42.49 14.67 -48.42
N MET A 222 -43.71 14.72 -48.95
CA MET A 222 -44.20 13.87 -50.03
C MET A 222 -43.45 14.15 -51.34
N MET A 223 -43.32 15.43 -51.72
CA MET A 223 -42.57 15.83 -52.93
C MET A 223 -41.14 15.32 -52.90
N ARG A 224 -40.52 15.29 -51.72
CA ARG A 224 -39.20 14.71 -51.56
C ARG A 224 -39.17 13.19 -51.63
N ASN A 225 -39.91 12.52 -50.77
CA ASN A 225 -39.79 11.07 -50.59
C ASN A 225 -40.42 10.26 -51.73
N THR A 226 -41.47 10.79 -52.36
CA THR A 226 -42.26 10.08 -53.37
C THR A 226 -41.97 10.60 -54.78
N TYR A 227 -41.84 11.92 -54.95
CA TYR A 227 -41.68 12.57 -56.26
C TYR A 227 -40.24 13.00 -56.57
N GLY A 228 -39.29 12.73 -55.67
CA GLY A 228 -37.85 12.93 -55.91
C GLY A 228 -37.40 14.39 -55.96
N VAL A 229 -38.25 15.34 -55.54
CA VAL A 229 -37.87 16.76 -55.45
C VAL A 229 -36.84 16.93 -54.32
N ASN A 230 -35.74 17.64 -54.58
CA ASN A 230 -34.68 17.82 -53.60
C ASN A 230 -35.00 18.89 -52.54
N VAL A 231 -36.16 18.80 -51.89
CA VAL A 231 -36.55 19.66 -50.76
C VAL A 231 -35.65 19.35 -49.58
N ARG A 232 -34.82 20.27 -49.12
CA ARG A 232 -33.85 20.03 -48.03
C ARG A 232 -34.12 20.85 -46.79
N VAL A 233 -34.81 21.98 -46.94
CA VAL A 233 -35.09 22.92 -45.85
C VAL A 233 -36.56 23.31 -45.89
N LEU A 234 -37.19 23.40 -44.73
CA LEU A 234 -38.45 24.12 -44.51
C LEU A 234 -38.17 25.35 -43.66
N SER A 235 -38.57 26.52 -44.15
CA SER A 235 -38.50 27.79 -43.42
C SER A 235 -39.88 28.12 -42.85
N ASN A 236 -39.97 28.22 -41.52
CA ASN A 236 -41.24 28.31 -40.79
C ASN A 236 -41.23 29.55 -39.90
N SER A 237 -41.61 30.68 -40.49
CA SER A 237 -41.60 32.00 -39.85
C SER A 237 -42.92 32.33 -39.13
N TRP A 238 -43.48 31.34 -38.45
CA TRP A 238 -44.77 31.37 -37.76
C TRP A 238 -44.71 30.53 -36.47
N GLY A 239 -45.69 30.73 -35.58
CA GLY A 239 -45.80 29.89 -34.39
C GLY A 239 -46.96 30.28 -33.48
N SER A 240 -47.12 29.52 -32.40
CA SER A 240 -48.14 29.72 -31.38
C SER A 240 -47.72 29.09 -30.05
N GLY A 241 -48.37 29.45 -28.94
CA GLY A 241 -48.11 28.81 -27.63
C GLY A 241 -48.74 27.42 -27.45
N SER A 242 -49.43 26.86 -28.45
CA SER A 242 -50.16 25.60 -28.33
C SER A 242 -49.43 24.43 -28.98
N TYR A 243 -49.21 23.35 -28.22
CA TYR A 243 -48.66 22.10 -28.74
C TYR A 243 -49.68 21.37 -29.63
N SER A 244 -49.22 20.78 -30.73
CA SER A 244 -50.03 19.95 -31.63
C SER A 244 -49.28 18.68 -32.00
N TYR A 245 -49.78 17.53 -31.54
CA TYR A 245 -49.22 16.22 -31.86
C TYR A 245 -49.16 15.96 -33.37
N SER A 246 -50.19 16.36 -34.13
CA SER A 246 -50.22 16.17 -35.58
C SER A 246 -49.15 16.98 -36.29
N LEU A 247 -48.81 18.16 -35.77
CA LEU A 247 -47.73 18.98 -36.31
C LEU A 247 -46.36 18.40 -35.96
N GLU A 248 -46.14 17.97 -34.71
CA GLU A 248 -44.93 17.26 -34.34
C GLU A 248 -44.70 16.00 -35.20
N SER A 249 -45.76 15.23 -35.44
CA SER A 249 -45.70 14.03 -36.28
C SER A 249 -45.34 14.35 -37.73
N ALA A 250 -45.86 15.44 -38.30
CA ALA A 250 -45.50 15.88 -39.65
C ALA A 250 -44.03 16.31 -39.74
N ILE A 251 -43.54 17.05 -38.75
CA ILE A 251 -42.13 17.47 -38.67
C ILE A 251 -41.21 16.26 -38.43
N THR A 252 -41.67 15.27 -37.67
CA THR A 252 -40.96 13.99 -37.50
C THR A 252 -40.85 13.25 -38.83
N ALA A 253 -41.91 13.21 -39.64
CA ALA A 253 -41.87 12.61 -40.97
C ALA A 253 -40.90 13.36 -41.90
N SER A 254 -40.86 14.69 -41.84
CA SER A 254 -39.89 15.50 -42.59
C SER A 254 -38.45 15.25 -42.11
N ASN A 255 -38.24 14.99 -40.82
CA ASN A 255 -36.94 14.57 -40.28
C ASN A 255 -36.47 13.26 -40.92
N THR A 256 -37.32 12.24 -40.93
CA THR A 256 -37.02 10.93 -41.55
C THR A 256 -36.74 11.06 -43.05
N ALA A 257 -37.39 12.01 -43.72
CA ALA A 257 -37.12 12.32 -45.11
C ALA A 257 -35.73 12.98 -45.31
N GLY A 258 -35.10 13.50 -44.26
CA GLY A 258 -33.87 14.27 -44.37
C GLY A 258 -34.11 15.73 -44.78
N ILE A 259 -35.14 16.35 -44.19
CA ILE A 259 -35.48 17.78 -44.35
C ILE A 259 -35.21 18.51 -43.03
N LEU A 260 -34.37 19.55 -43.09
CA LEU A 260 -34.13 20.47 -41.97
C LEU A 260 -35.35 21.38 -41.77
N PHE A 261 -35.78 21.57 -40.52
CA PHE A 261 -36.94 22.38 -40.17
C PHE A 261 -36.50 23.60 -39.36
N VAL A 262 -36.44 24.78 -39.98
CA VAL A 262 -36.00 26.01 -39.31
C VAL A 262 -37.24 26.78 -38.86
N ALA A 263 -37.30 27.15 -37.57
CA ALA A 263 -38.47 27.73 -36.93
C ALA A 263 -38.13 29.02 -36.16
N ALA A 264 -39.02 30.02 -36.25
CA ALA A 264 -38.93 31.25 -35.48
C ALA A 264 -39.19 30.99 -33.97
N ALA A 265 -38.39 31.59 -33.09
CA ALA A 265 -38.54 31.42 -31.65
C ALA A 265 -39.77 32.12 -31.04
N GLY A 266 -40.36 33.10 -31.73
CA GLY A 266 -41.48 33.91 -31.23
C GLY A 266 -41.09 35.37 -30.95
N ASN A 267 -42.09 36.26 -30.79
CA ASN A 267 -41.89 37.71 -30.72
C ASN A 267 -42.59 38.37 -29.50
N ASP A 268 -42.70 37.63 -28.39
CA ASP A 268 -43.48 38.01 -27.21
C ASP A 268 -42.60 38.46 -26.02
N THR A 269 -41.28 38.56 -26.21
CA THR A 269 -40.30 38.82 -25.15
C THR A 269 -40.40 37.82 -23.99
N THR A 270 -40.57 36.53 -24.31
CA THR A 270 -40.70 35.45 -23.32
C THR A 270 -39.60 34.40 -23.40
N ASP A 271 -39.41 33.67 -22.30
CA ASP A 271 -38.50 32.54 -22.18
C ASP A 271 -39.21 31.22 -22.54
N ASN A 272 -38.85 30.65 -23.68
CA ASN A 272 -39.38 29.42 -24.25
C ASN A 272 -39.09 28.17 -23.41
N ASP A 273 -38.12 28.20 -22.49
CA ASP A 273 -37.89 27.11 -21.54
C ASP A 273 -39.03 27.05 -20.50
N THR A 274 -39.71 28.17 -20.27
CA THR A 274 -40.84 28.30 -19.32
C THR A 274 -42.20 28.50 -19.98
N THR A 275 -42.22 29.13 -21.16
CA THR A 275 -43.41 29.44 -21.95
C THR A 275 -43.21 28.90 -23.36
N PRO A 276 -43.45 27.60 -23.60
CA PRO A 276 -43.13 26.96 -24.87
C PRO A 276 -43.83 27.63 -26.06
N HIS A 277 -43.08 27.79 -27.15
CA HIS A 277 -43.55 28.30 -28.43
C HIS A 277 -43.37 27.22 -29.51
N TYR A 278 -44.43 26.84 -30.21
CA TYR A 278 -44.40 25.81 -31.24
C TYR A 278 -44.56 26.42 -32.63
N PRO A 279 -43.76 26.00 -33.63
CA PRO A 279 -43.00 24.75 -33.66
C PRO A 279 -41.57 24.78 -33.07
N SER A 280 -41.05 25.93 -32.63
CA SER A 280 -39.65 26.02 -32.16
C SER A 280 -39.29 25.11 -30.98
N ASN A 281 -40.24 24.83 -30.09
CA ASN A 281 -40.04 23.98 -28.91
C ASN A 281 -40.25 22.47 -29.17
N TYR A 282 -40.51 22.03 -30.40
CA TYR A 282 -40.51 20.60 -30.69
C TYR A 282 -39.08 20.06 -30.58
N ASN A 283 -38.86 19.11 -29.67
CA ASN A 283 -37.56 18.49 -29.43
C ASN A 283 -37.26 17.41 -30.49
N LEU A 284 -37.10 17.83 -31.74
CA LEU A 284 -36.81 16.98 -32.88
C LEU A 284 -35.44 17.29 -33.47
N ALA A 285 -34.72 16.24 -33.87
CA ALA A 285 -33.32 16.37 -34.31
C ALA A 285 -33.11 17.33 -35.49
N ASN A 286 -34.09 17.45 -36.39
CA ASN A 286 -34.05 18.36 -37.54
C ASN A 286 -34.56 19.78 -37.26
N VAL A 287 -35.06 20.10 -36.06
CA VAL A 287 -35.57 21.45 -35.75
C VAL A 287 -34.43 22.38 -35.36
N ILE A 288 -34.36 23.57 -35.95
CA ILE A 288 -33.52 24.69 -35.49
C ILE A 288 -34.43 25.86 -35.12
N ALA A 289 -34.44 26.21 -33.84
CA ALA A 289 -35.17 27.35 -33.29
C ALA A 289 -34.28 28.59 -33.28
N VAL A 290 -34.77 29.70 -33.84
CA VAL A 290 -33.95 30.89 -34.14
C VAL A 290 -34.48 32.13 -33.41
N ALA A 291 -33.65 32.72 -32.56
CA ALA A 291 -33.87 34.05 -31.95
C ALA A 291 -33.45 35.18 -32.90
N ALA A 292 -33.98 36.38 -32.68
CA ALA A 292 -33.64 37.56 -33.48
C ALA A 292 -32.58 38.43 -32.80
N THR A 293 -31.53 38.80 -33.55
CA THR A 293 -30.57 39.83 -33.16
C THR A 293 -30.81 41.15 -33.92
N ASP A 294 -30.21 42.23 -33.44
CA ASP A 294 -30.17 43.53 -34.11
C ASP A 294 -28.79 43.86 -34.70
N ARG A 295 -28.67 45.04 -35.33
CA ARG A 295 -27.42 45.53 -35.95
C ARG A 295 -26.28 45.84 -34.98
N ASN A 296 -26.48 45.62 -33.68
CA ASN A 296 -25.48 45.80 -32.64
C ASN A 296 -25.14 44.47 -31.96
N ASP A 297 -25.56 43.33 -32.53
CA ASP A 297 -25.45 42.00 -31.92
C ASP A 297 -26.17 41.88 -30.57
N ALA A 298 -27.14 42.74 -30.29
CA ALA A 298 -28.02 42.56 -29.15
C ALA A 298 -29.15 41.59 -29.51
N LEU A 299 -29.63 40.81 -28.53
CA LEU A 299 -30.93 40.14 -28.64
C LEU A 299 -32.01 41.21 -28.89
N ALA A 300 -32.78 41.07 -29.96
CA ALA A 300 -33.82 42.02 -30.31
C ALA A 300 -34.85 42.11 -29.18
N GLY A 301 -35.28 43.32 -28.81
CA GLY A 301 -36.13 43.52 -27.62
C GLY A 301 -37.50 42.81 -27.64
N TYR A 302 -37.94 42.34 -28.81
CA TYR A 302 -39.15 41.53 -28.98
C TYR A 302 -38.88 40.02 -29.03
N SER A 303 -37.63 39.58 -29.24
CA SER A 303 -37.33 38.16 -29.46
C SER A 303 -37.64 37.33 -28.23
N ASN A 304 -38.26 36.16 -28.44
CA ASN A 304 -38.21 35.09 -27.46
C ASN A 304 -36.81 34.47 -27.41
N TRP A 305 -36.50 33.80 -26.32
CA TRP A 305 -35.23 33.12 -26.05
C TRP A 305 -35.48 31.82 -25.27
N GLY A 306 -34.48 30.98 -25.10
CA GLY A 306 -34.55 29.76 -24.28
C GLY A 306 -33.18 29.09 -24.24
N ASP A 307 -32.60 28.95 -23.06
CA ASP A 307 -31.24 28.43 -22.87
C ASP A 307 -31.12 26.96 -23.32
N THR A 308 -32.24 26.23 -23.25
CA THR A 308 -32.31 24.81 -23.64
C THR A 308 -33.23 24.53 -24.83
N THR A 309 -34.05 25.50 -25.25
CA THR A 309 -35.07 25.31 -26.31
C THR A 309 -34.86 26.15 -27.56
N VAL A 310 -34.08 27.23 -27.50
CA VAL A 310 -33.73 28.06 -28.67
C VAL A 310 -32.27 27.84 -29.04
N HIS A 311 -32.00 27.50 -30.29
CA HIS A 311 -30.68 26.98 -30.66
C HIS A 311 -29.64 28.09 -30.86
N LEU A 312 -29.94 29.11 -31.68
CA LEU A 312 -29.03 30.22 -31.98
C LEU A 312 -29.78 31.53 -32.27
N GLY A 313 -29.06 32.65 -32.32
CA GLY A 313 -29.55 33.92 -32.86
C GLY A 313 -29.22 34.12 -34.34
N ALA A 314 -30.01 34.92 -35.06
CA ALA A 314 -29.67 35.45 -36.38
C ALA A 314 -30.29 36.84 -36.58
N PRO A 315 -29.78 37.67 -37.51
CA PRO A 315 -30.30 39.02 -37.72
C PRO A 315 -31.80 39.04 -38.05
N GLY A 316 -32.59 39.71 -37.21
CA GLY A 316 -34.04 39.76 -37.34
C GLY A 316 -34.65 41.16 -37.21
N SER A 317 -33.88 42.18 -36.81
CA SER A 317 -34.37 43.56 -36.64
C SER A 317 -34.09 44.42 -37.87
N SER A 318 -35.10 45.11 -38.42
CA SER A 318 -34.93 46.03 -39.54
C SER A 318 -34.23 45.38 -40.75
N ILE A 319 -34.73 44.21 -41.14
CA ILE A 319 -34.22 43.43 -42.28
C ILE A 319 -34.91 43.92 -43.56
N TYR A 320 -34.11 44.33 -44.54
CA TYR A 320 -34.58 44.78 -45.85
C TYR A 320 -34.68 43.60 -46.81
N SER A 321 -35.83 43.39 -47.45
CA SER A 321 -36.05 42.27 -48.37
C SER A 321 -37.14 42.61 -49.40
N THR A 322 -37.48 41.65 -50.26
CA THR A 322 -38.53 41.73 -51.29
C THR A 322 -39.93 41.90 -50.71
N MET A 323 -40.80 42.57 -51.44
CA MET A 323 -42.21 42.80 -51.10
C MET A 323 -43.07 42.60 -52.36
N PRO A 324 -44.32 42.15 -52.25
CA PRO A 324 -45.18 41.92 -53.42
C PRO A 324 -45.29 43.14 -54.34
N GLY A 325 -45.49 42.88 -55.64
CA GLY A 325 -45.61 43.92 -56.66
C GLY A 325 -44.28 44.51 -57.11
N GLY A 326 -43.17 43.78 -56.93
CA GLY A 326 -41.83 44.21 -57.31
C GLY A 326 -41.17 45.22 -56.36
N GLY A 327 -41.68 45.32 -55.13
CA GLY A 327 -41.22 46.28 -54.13
C GLY A 327 -40.16 45.72 -53.18
N TYR A 328 -39.63 46.60 -52.30
CA TYR A 328 -38.69 46.23 -51.25
C TYR A 328 -39.02 46.98 -49.97
N GLY A 329 -38.72 46.40 -48.81
CA GLY A 329 -39.06 47.02 -47.53
C GLY A 329 -38.43 46.39 -46.31
N TYR A 330 -38.48 47.13 -45.20
CA TYR A 330 -37.99 46.68 -43.89
C TYR A 330 -39.08 45.94 -43.10
N LYS A 331 -38.73 44.81 -42.49
CA LYS A 331 -39.52 44.15 -41.43
C LYS A 331 -38.63 43.74 -40.26
N SER A 332 -39.27 43.48 -39.12
CA SER A 332 -38.60 43.05 -37.89
C SER A 332 -39.35 41.87 -37.28
N GLY A 333 -38.64 40.82 -36.89
CA GLY A 333 -39.19 39.64 -36.22
C GLY A 333 -38.20 38.47 -36.21
N THR A 334 -38.41 37.48 -35.33
CA THR A 334 -37.77 36.15 -35.46
C THR A 334 -38.10 35.51 -36.81
N SER A 335 -39.25 35.86 -37.40
CA SER A 335 -39.63 35.56 -38.78
C SER A 335 -38.62 36.01 -39.83
N MET A 336 -37.83 37.06 -39.58
CA MET A 336 -36.76 37.52 -40.46
C MET A 336 -35.40 36.91 -40.10
N ALA A 337 -35.23 36.39 -38.89
CA ALA A 337 -34.02 35.67 -38.47
C ALA A 337 -33.98 34.24 -39.05
N THR A 338 -35.10 33.52 -38.97
CA THR A 338 -35.31 32.18 -39.53
C THR A 338 -34.81 32.00 -40.98
N PRO A 339 -35.16 32.87 -41.95
CA PRO A 339 -34.72 32.71 -43.33
C PRO A 339 -33.21 32.87 -43.54
N HIS A 340 -32.49 33.60 -42.68
CA HIS A 340 -31.02 33.65 -42.77
C HIS A 340 -30.40 32.27 -42.48
N VAL A 341 -30.89 31.58 -41.45
CA VAL A 341 -30.46 30.21 -41.10
C VAL A 341 -30.90 29.20 -42.18
N ALA A 342 -32.10 29.37 -42.74
CA ALA A 342 -32.55 28.53 -43.86
C ALA A 342 -31.65 28.71 -45.11
N GLY A 343 -31.24 29.94 -45.41
CA GLY A 343 -30.28 30.24 -46.48
C GLY A 343 -28.88 29.69 -46.21
N ALA A 344 -28.40 29.74 -44.96
CA ALA A 344 -27.13 29.12 -44.56
C ALA A 344 -27.12 27.60 -44.81
N ALA A 345 -28.22 26.91 -44.49
CA ALA A 345 -28.35 25.48 -44.79
C ALA A 345 -28.28 25.18 -46.29
N VAL A 346 -28.81 26.07 -47.15
CA VAL A 346 -28.66 25.96 -48.61
C VAL A 346 -27.18 26.09 -49.02
N LEU A 347 -26.44 27.04 -48.46
CA LEU A 347 -25.01 27.18 -48.73
C LEU A 347 -24.23 25.93 -48.31
N ALA A 348 -24.53 25.35 -47.14
CA ALA A 348 -23.90 24.11 -46.67
C ALA A 348 -24.12 22.94 -47.65
N TRP A 349 -25.35 22.73 -48.14
CA TRP A 349 -25.63 21.68 -49.12
C TRP A 349 -25.12 22.02 -50.53
N ALA A 350 -24.99 23.30 -50.88
CA ALA A 350 -24.39 23.72 -52.14
C ALA A 350 -22.88 23.46 -52.14
N TYR A 351 -22.23 23.63 -50.99
CA TYR A 351 -20.85 23.26 -50.76
C TYR A 351 -20.67 21.74 -50.80
N ASN A 352 -21.51 20.99 -50.08
CA ASN A 352 -21.49 19.52 -50.10
C ASN A 352 -22.91 18.92 -50.07
N ALA A 353 -23.35 18.43 -51.24
CA ALA A 353 -24.69 17.87 -51.42
C ALA A 353 -24.95 16.56 -50.65
N ASN A 354 -23.91 15.90 -50.14
CA ASN A 354 -24.01 14.62 -49.43
C ASN A 354 -24.18 14.77 -47.91
N LEU A 355 -24.15 15.99 -47.38
CA LEU A 355 -24.33 16.21 -45.94
C LEU A 355 -25.71 15.72 -45.47
N THR A 356 -25.71 15.05 -44.32
CA THR A 356 -26.95 14.73 -43.61
C THR A 356 -27.52 15.99 -42.94
N VAL A 357 -28.81 15.97 -42.62
CA VAL A 357 -29.47 17.06 -41.86
C VAL A 357 -28.76 17.32 -40.53
N ALA A 358 -28.32 16.25 -39.85
CA ALA A 358 -27.60 16.37 -38.58
C ALA A 358 -26.26 17.10 -38.75
N GLN A 359 -25.50 16.78 -39.81
CA GLN A 359 -24.23 17.45 -40.11
C GLN A 359 -24.42 18.93 -40.47
N VAL A 360 -25.43 19.26 -41.28
CA VAL A 360 -25.75 20.66 -41.60
C VAL A 360 -26.19 21.42 -40.34
N LYS A 361 -27.07 20.83 -39.52
CA LYS A 361 -27.47 21.44 -38.24
C LYS A 361 -26.26 21.64 -37.33
N ALA A 362 -25.39 20.64 -37.17
CA ALA A 362 -24.21 20.74 -36.33
C ALA A 362 -23.25 21.83 -36.81
N ALA A 363 -22.98 21.91 -38.13
CA ALA A 363 -22.16 22.97 -38.70
C ALA A 363 -22.74 24.36 -38.41
N ILE A 364 -24.06 24.55 -38.57
CA ILE A 364 -24.72 25.83 -38.26
C ILE A 364 -24.58 26.18 -36.77
N LEU A 365 -24.75 25.22 -35.87
CA LEU A 365 -24.75 25.50 -34.42
C LEU A 365 -23.35 25.67 -33.82
N ASN A 366 -22.36 24.95 -34.34
CA ASN A 366 -21.00 24.97 -33.81
C ASN A 366 -20.14 26.13 -34.36
N SER A 367 -20.61 26.78 -35.43
CA SER A 367 -19.89 27.84 -36.11
C SER A 367 -20.46 29.23 -35.85
N VAL A 368 -21.15 29.43 -34.72
CA VAL A 368 -21.71 30.74 -34.38
C VAL A 368 -20.63 31.71 -33.91
N ASP A 369 -20.85 33.00 -34.09
CA ASP A 369 -20.14 34.03 -33.34
C ASP A 369 -20.72 34.07 -31.93
N ALA A 370 -19.89 33.77 -30.93
CA ALA A 370 -20.33 33.80 -29.54
C ALA A 370 -20.63 35.23 -29.09
N LEU A 371 -21.84 35.48 -28.59
CA LEU A 371 -22.28 36.80 -28.17
C LEU A 371 -22.70 36.81 -26.70
N SER A 372 -22.14 37.75 -25.93
CA SER A 372 -22.52 37.94 -24.53
C SER A 372 -24.03 38.22 -24.33
N SER A 373 -24.69 38.80 -25.34
CA SER A 373 -26.12 39.07 -25.36
C SER A 373 -27.00 37.81 -25.51
N LEU A 374 -26.43 36.70 -25.98
CA LEU A 374 -27.10 35.42 -26.22
C LEU A 374 -26.66 34.31 -25.26
N SER A 375 -25.56 34.50 -24.54
CA SER A 375 -25.12 33.59 -23.47
C SER A 375 -26.20 33.44 -22.40
N GLY A 376 -26.61 32.20 -22.10
CA GLY A 376 -27.72 31.91 -21.16
C GLY A 376 -29.10 32.23 -21.73
N LYS A 377 -29.21 32.48 -23.05
CA LYS A 377 -30.46 32.81 -23.77
C LYS A 377 -30.69 31.91 -24.98
N THR A 378 -29.66 31.28 -25.53
CA THR A 378 -29.76 30.25 -26.57
C THR A 378 -28.72 29.16 -26.31
N ILE A 379 -28.96 27.94 -26.78
CA ILE A 379 -28.08 26.76 -26.58
C ILE A 379 -26.63 27.05 -26.99
N THR A 380 -26.42 27.71 -28.14
CA THR A 380 -25.06 28.02 -28.61
C THR A 380 -24.48 29.28 -27.99
N GLY A 381 -25.29 30.11 -27.33
CA GLY A 381 -24.91 31.44 -26.86
C GLY A 381 -24.41 32.39 -27.96
N GLY A 382 -24.74 32.15 -29.24
CA GLY A 382 -24.14 32.89 -30.36
C GLY A 382 -25.06 33.11 -31.56
N ARG A 383 -24.59 33.94 -32.49
CA ARG A 383 -25.26 34.37 -33.72
C ARG A 383 -24.71 33.62 -34.92
N LEU A 384 -25.58 33.30 -35.89
CA LEU A 384 -25.22 32.63 -37.15
C LEU A 384 -24.04 33.29 -37.90
N ASN A 385 -22.95 32.55 -38.12
CA ASN A 385 -21.89 32.95 -39.04
C ASN A 385 -21.81 31.93 -40.19
N VAL A 386 -22.08 32.38 -41.42
CA VAL A 386 -22.14 31.49 -42.59
C VAL A 386 -20.76 31.17 -43.15
N HIS A 387 -19.78 32.05 -42.98
CA HIS A 387 -18.42 31.80 -43.42
C HIS A 387 -17.74 30.75 -42.55
N ALA A 388 -17.78 30.92 -41.23
CA ALA A 388 -17.27 29.95 -40.26
C ALA A 388 -17.94 28.58 -40.43
N MET A 389 -19.25 28.56 -40.74
CA MET A 389 -19.97 27.33 -41.06
C MET A 389 -19.38 26.64 -42.30
N LEU A 390 -19.17 27.36 -43.40
CA LEU A 390 -18.57 26.77 -44.61
C LEU A 390 -17.12 26.36 -44.41
N GLN A 391 -16.32 27.12 -43.65
CA GLN A 391 -14.96 26.73 -43.28
C GLN A 391 -14.93 25.43 -42.46
N SER A 392 -15.90 25.23 -41.56
CA SER A 392 -16.06 23.98 -40.83
C SER A 392 -16.40 22.78 -41.72
N LEU A 393 -16.92 23.04 -42.93
CA LEU A 393 -17.24 22.03 -43.94
C LEU A 393 -16.09 21.87 -44.97
N ASP A 394 -15.25 22.89 -45.17
CA ASP A 394 -14.10 22.94 -46.11
C ASP A 394 -12.86 22.21 -45.62
N THR A 395 -12.80 21.92 -44.34
CA THR A 395 -11.92 20.87 -43.80
C THR A 395 -12.34 19.45 -44.22
N GLY A 396 -13.36 19.31 -45.06
CA GLY A 396 -13.68 18.11 -45.81
C GLY A 396 -14.29 17.00 -44.97
N GLY A 397 -15.49 16.56 -45.36
CA GLY A 397 -16.06 15.32 -44.83
C GLY A 397 -15.10 14.14 -44.99
N GLY A 398 -14.64 13.59 -43.87
CA GLY A 398 -13.86 12.34 -43.79
C GLY A 398 -12.36 12.56 -43.54
N GLY A 399 -11.99 12.71 -42.27
CA GLY A 399 -10.60 12.84 -41.80
C GLY A 399 -10.24 14.30 -41.52
N SER A 400 -9.95 14.65 -40.28
CA SER A 400 -8.55 14.53 -39.88
C SER A 400 -8.30 13.51 -38.77
N ASN A 401 -9.31 13.22 -37.95
CA ASN A 401 -9.07 12.46 -36.73
C ASN A 401 -9.52 11.00 -36.88
N PHE A 402 -10.72 10.72 -37.39
CA PHE A 402 -11.21 9.36 -37.63
C PHE A 402 -10.80 8.81 -39.02
N GLN A 403 -9.85 7.88 -39.05
CA GLN A 403 -9.30 7.25 -40.26
C GLN A 403 -9.64 5.76 -40.28
N TYR A 404 -10.44 5.33 -41.26
CA TYR A 404 -10.80 3.93 -41.44
C TYR A 404 -9.80 3.24 -42.39
N SER A 405 -9.18 2.14 -41.95
CA SER A 405 -8.26 1.32 -42.74
C SER A 405 -8.52 -0.16 -42.47
N GLY A 406 -9.15 -0.84 -43.42
CA GLY A 406 -9.54 -2.25 -43.27
C GLY A 406 -10.51 -2.44 -42.10
N ASN A 407 -10.14 -3.29 -41.14
CA ASN A 407 -10.89 -3.54 -39.90
C ASN A 407 -10.48 -2.62 -38.74
N THR A 408 -9.70 -1.57 -39.01
CA THR A 408 -9.18 -0.64 -38.02
C THR A 408 -9.78 0.75 -38.20
N LEU A 409 -10.23 1.34 -37.09
CA LEU A 409 -10.55 2.76 -36.98
C LEU A 409 -9.45 3.45 -36.16
N THR A 410 -8.71 4.38 -36.75
CA THR A 410 -7.77 5.23 -36.03
C THR A 410 -8.43 6.57 -35.70
N VAL A 411 -8.24 7.08 -34.49
CA VAL A 411 -8.64 8.41 -34.02
C VAL A 411 -7.37 9.18 -33.70
N GLN A 412 -7.00 10.15 -34.53
CA GLN A 412 -5.85 11.03 -34.34
C GLN A 412 -6.25 12.21 -33.45
N GLY A 413 -5.50 12.47 -32.40
CA GLY A 413 -5.58 13.66 -31.58
C GLY A 413 -4.78 14.81 -32.18
N THR A 414 -4.79 15.94 -31.48
CA THR A 414 -4.18 17.19 -31.89
C THR A 414 -2.81 17.38 -31.23
N SER A 415 -2.28 18.61 -31.26
CA SER A 415 -1.13 19.02 -30.45
C SER A 415 -1.56 19.65 -29.10
N GLY A 416 -2.86 19.64 -28.80
CA GLY A 416 -3.45 20.06 -27.53
C GLY A 416 -3.82 18.87 -26.65
N ALA A 417 -4.48 19.10 -25.52
CA ALA A 417 -4.98 18.01 -24.69
C ALA A 417 -6.25 17.41 -25.30
N ASP A 418 -6.21 16.12 -25.61
CA ASP A 418 -7.28 15.37 -26.24
C ASP A 418 -7.89 14.32 -25.28
N SER A 419 -9.16 13.99 -25.48
CA SER A 419 -9.89 12.98 -24.71
C SER A 419 -10.52 11.92 -25.60
N PHE A 420 -10.22 10.66 -25.32
CA PHE A 420 -10.72 9.48 -26.04
C PHE A 420 -11.53 8.60 -25.09
N GLU A 421 -12.67 8.08 -25.53
CA GLU A 421 -13.37 7.01 -24.81
C GLU A 421 -13.85 5.92 -25.78
N PHE A 422 -13.65 4.66 -25.40
CA PHE A 422 -14.21 3.49 -26.07
C PHE A 422 -15.16 2.76 -25.13
N VAL A 423 -16.33 2.38 -25.66
CA VAL A 423 -17.29 1.51 -24.96
C VAL A 423 -17.64 0.32 -25.84
N HIS A 424 -17.34 -0.89 -25.35
CA HIS A 424 -17.70 -2.12 -26.03
C HIS A 424 -19.23 -2.29 -26.13
N GLY A 425 -19.73 -2.70 -27.30
CA GLY A 425 -21.18 -2.76 -27.56
C GLY A 425 -21.90 -4.01 -27.05
N ASN A 426 -21.18 -5.03 -26.57
CA ASN A 426 -21.71 -6.27 -25.99
C ASN A 426 -22.81 -6.94 -26.84
N GLY A 427 -22.56 -7.06 -28.15
CA GLY A 427 -23.51 -7.59 -29.15
C GLY A 427 -24.16 -6.52 -30.02
N GLY A 428 -24.04 -5.23 -29.65
CA GLY A 428 -24.32 -4.06 -30.49
C GLY A 428 -23.05 -3.37 -30.98
N ASN A 429 -23.18 -2.28 -31.74
CA ASN A 429 -22.06 -1.47 -32.22
C ASN A 429 -21.22 -0.91 -31.07
N HIS A 430 -19.91 -0.78 -31.28
CA HIS A 430 -19.05 -0.06 -30.35
C HIS A 430 -19.40 1.44 -30.33
N THR A 431 -19.11 2.11 -29.23
CA THR A 431 -19.17 3.57 -29.15
C THR A 431 -17.77 4.12 -28.97
N VAL A 432 -17.38 5.07 -29.81
CA VAL A 432 -16.10 5.79 -29.72
C VAL A 432 -16.41 7.26 -29.53
N ILE A 433 -15.84 7.87 -28.49
CA ILE A 433 -16.02 9.28 -28.16
C ILE A 433 -14.66 9.95 -28.27
N TYR A 434 -14.63 11.09 -28.94
CA TYR A 434 -13.44 11.93 -29.08
C TYR A 434 -13.84 13.38 -28.76
N ASP A 435 -13.22 13.97 -27.74
CA ASP A 435 -13.54 15.31 -27.23
C ASP A 435 -15.04 15.56 -27.02
N GLY A 436 -15.68 14.59 -26.36
CA GLY A 436 -17.12 14.60 -26.06
C GLY A 436 -18.02 14.26 -27.25
N GLN A 437 -17.47 14.14 -28.47
CA GLN A 437 -18.24 13.77 -29.67
C GLN A 437 -18.32 12.25 -29.82
N SER A 438 -19.53 11.71 -29.71
CA SER A 438 -19.80 10.28 -29.76
C SER A 438 -20.08 9.78 -31.18
N THR A 439 -19.43 8.70 -31.59
CA THR A 439 -19.59 8.00 -32.87
C THR A 439 -19.90 6.52 -32.63
N SER A 440 -20.93 5.99 -33.29
CA SER A 440 -21.23 4.56 -33.30
C SER A 440 -20.43 3.85 -34.38
N VAL A 441 -19.77 2.75 -34.02
CA VAL A 441 -18.85 2.00 -34.89
C VAL A 441 -19.35 0.56 -35.02
N ASP A 442 -19.59 0.11 -36.25
CA ASP A 442 -20.07 -1.24 -36.54
C ASP A 442 -19.03 -2.29 -36.12
N HIS A 443 -19.34 -3.06 -35.07
CA HIS A 443 -18.44 -4.07 -34.51
C HIS A 443 -18.19 -5.25 -35.46
N THR A 444 -19.07 -5.45 -36.46
CA THR A 444 -18.90 -6.53 -37.44
C THR A 444 -17.86 -6.18 -38.50
N VAL A 445 -17.52 -4.90 -38.65
CA VAL A 445 -16.58 -4.38 -39.63
C VAL A 445 -15.28 -3.94 -38.96
N ILE A 446 -15.37 -3.26 -37.82
CA ILE A 446 -14.22 -2.69 -37.11
C ILE A 446 -13.93 -3.51 -35.86
N SER A 447 -12.86 -4.30 -35.93
CA SER A 447 -12.37 -5.10 -34.80
C SER A 447 -11.22 -4.42 -34.06
N ILE A 448 -10.68 -3.31 -34.57
CA ILE A 448 -9.59 -2.57 -33.93
C ILE A 448 -9.95 -1.09 -33.90
N VAL A 449 -9.90 -0.47 -32.72
CA VAL A 449 -9.94 0.98 -32.57
C VAL A 449 -8.57 1.44 -32.09
N ARG A 450 -7.99 2.47 -32.69
CA ARG A 450 -6.67 2.99 -32.37
C ARG A 450 -6.78 4.45 -32.00
N PHE A 451 -6.35 4.83 -30.80
CA PHE A 451 -6.24 6.22 -30.35
C PHE A 451 -4.78 6.64 -30.45
N GLU A 452 -4.54 7.79 -31.07
CA GLU A 452 -3.24 8.43 -31.22
C GLU A 452 -3.34 9.82 -30.57
N GLY A 453 -2.81 10.04 -29.38
CA GLY A 453 -3.01 11.31 -28.65
C GLY A 453 -2.41 12.52 -29.36
N GLY A 454 -1.26 12.34 -30.01
CA GLY A 454 -0.53 13.42 -30.63
C GLY A 454 0.44 14.06 -29.64
N GLY A 455 0.24 15.34 -29.32
CA GLY A 455 1.02 16.00 -28.27
C GLY A 455 0.09 16.79 -27.37
N GLY A 456 0.40 16.92 -26.08
CA GLY A 456 -0.54 17.47 -25.13
C GLY A 456 -0.51 16.65 -23.84
N ASN A 457 -1.55 16.76 -23.03
CA ASN A 457 -1.81 15.86 -21.91
C ASN A 457 -3.10 15.11 -22.24
N ASP A 458 -2.96 13.97 -22.87
CA ASP A 458 -4.07 13.23 -23.45
C ASP A 458 -4.63 12.20 -22.48
N SER A 459 -5.91 11.89 -22.64
CA SER A 459 -6.60 10.92 -21.78
C SER A 459 -7.41 9.91 -22.58
N ALA A 460 -7.37 8.63 -22.17
CA ALA A 460 -8.15 7.57 -22.78
C ALA A 460 -8.93 6.78 -21.72
N ILE A 461 -10.23 6.58 -21.96
CA ILE A 461 -11.08 5.67 -21.19
C ILE A 461 -11.44 4.48 -22.07
N VAL A 462 -11.23 3.26 -21.60
CA VAL A 462 -11.66 2.05 -22.35
C VAL A 462 -12.52 1.18 -21.45
N ARG A 463 -13.76 0.93 -21.89
CA ARG A 463 -14.69 0.03 -21.21
C ARG A 463 -14.80 -1.28 -21.97
N GLY A 464 -14.33 -2.34 -21.32
CA GLY A 464 -14.28 -3.71 -21.84
C GLY A 464 -15.63 -4.34 -22.10
N SER A 465 -15.57 -5.55 -22.62
CA SER A 465 -16.71 -6.41 -22.87
C SER A 465 -17.20 -7.09 -21.58
N ASN A 466 -18.32 -7.81 -21.67
CA ASN A 466 -18.76 -8.71 -20.59
C ASN A 466 -17.99 -10.05 -20.59
N GLY A 467 -17.13 -10.28 -21.59
CA GLY A 467 -16.29 -11.47 -21.69
C GLY A 467 -14.97 -11.31 -20.93
N VAL A 468 -14.06 -12.26 -21.13
CA VAL A 468 -12.69 -12.16 -20.59
C VAL A 468 -11.85 -11.30 -21.53
N ASP A 469 -11.36 -10.18 -21.01
CA ASP A 469 -10.52 -9.23 -21.70
C ASP A 469 -9.11 -9.20 -21.11
N THR A 470 -8.13 -8.83 -21.92
CA THR A 470 -6.75 -8.60 -21.50
C THR A 470 -6.29 -7.20 -21.87
N ALA A 471 -5.46 -6.61 -21.01
CA ALA A 471 -4.87 -5.29 -21.24
C ALA A 471 -3.37 -5.27 -20.94
N THR A 472 -2.62 -4.46 -21.69
CA THR A 472 -1.23 -4.10 -21.39
C THR A 472 -1.10 -2.58 -21.50
N LEU A 473 -0.66 -1.90 -20.44
CA LEU A 473 -0.36 -0.48 -20.42
C LEU A 473 1.14 -0.26 -20.25
N ASN A 474 1.67 0.69 -21.00
CA ASN A 474 3.04 1.18 -20.91
C ASN A 474 2.99 2.70 -20.68
N VAL A 475 4.15 3.33 -20.49
CA VAL A 475 4.24 4.80 -20.54
C VAL A 475 3.83 5.29 -21.93
N GLY A 476 2.89 6.23 -21.95
CA GLY A 476 2.42 6.84 -23.19
C GLY A 476 1.50 5.95 -24.04
N GLY A 477 0.95 4.85 -23.54
CA GLY A 477 0.02 4.04 -24.35
C GLY A 477 -0.22 2.63 -23.85
N GLY A 478 -0.85 1.82 -24.69
CA GLY A 478 -1.17 0.43 -24.36
C GLY A 478 -2.21 -0.18 -25.27
N ASN A 479 -2.77 -1.30 -24.86
CA ASN A 479 -3.89 -1.93 -25.53
C ASN A 479 -4.80 -2.66 -24.54
N MET A 480 -6.08 -2.78 -24.91
CA MET A 480 -7.05 -3.66 -24.25
C MET A 480 -7.84 -4.40 -25.32
N GLY A 481 -8.27 -5.64 -25.08
CA GLY A 481 -9.11 -6.35 -26.03
C GLY A 481 -9.55 -7.72 -25.56
N GLY A 482 -10.47 -8.30 -26.33
CA GLY A 482 -11.05 -9.62 -26.08
C GLY A 482 -11.32 -10.34 -27.40
N VAL A 483 -12.25 -11.29 -27.40
CA VAL A 483 -12.59 -12.05 -28.60
C VAL A 483 -13.20 -11.12 -29.65
N GLY A 484 -12.48 -10.89 -30.75
CA GLY A 484 -12.98 -10.16 -31.92
C GLY A 484 -12.91 -8.63 -31.84
N TRP A 485 -12.29 -8.07 -30.80
CA TRP A 485 -12.13 -6.62 -30.66
C TRP A 485 -10.83 -6.24 -29.93
N SER A 486 -10.26 -5.08 -30.23
CA SER A 486 -9.14 -4.50 -29.49
C SER A 486 -9.14 -2.97 -29.61
N VAL A 487 -8.71 -2.29 -28.55
CA VAL A 487 -8.35 -0.88 -28.52
C VAL A 487 -6.85 -0.76 -28.34
N VAL A 488 -6.20 0.05 -29.17
CA VAL A 488 -4.78 0.41 -29.09
C VAL A 488 -4.67 1.90 -28.77
N MET A 489 -3.85 2.28 -27.81
CA MET A 489 -3.64 3.65 -27.35
C MET A 489 -2.17 4.00 -27.52
N VAL A 490 -1.87 5.15 -28.13
CA VAL A 490 -0.52 5.61 -28.42
C VAL A 490 -0.41 7.10 -28.13
N SER A 491 0.70 7.51 -27.53
CA SER A 491 0.93 8.87 -27.01
C SER A 491 -0.19 9.35 -26.10
N ILE A 492 -0.55 8.57 -25.07
CA ILE A 492 -1.57 8.93 -24.08
C ILE A 492 -0.97 8.95 -22.68
N GLU A 493 -1.03 10.09 -21.99
CA GLU A 493 -0.48 10.26 -20.65
C GLU A 493 -1.39 9.68 -19.56
N THR A 494 -2.73 9.80 -19.69
CA THR A 494 -3.67 9.29 -18.68
C THR A 494 -4.59 8.22 -19.26
N ILE A 495 -4.49 6.98 -18.80
CA ILE A 495 -5.32 5.87 -19.30
C ILE A 495 -6.15 5.26 -18.16
N ASP A 496 -7.47 5.18 -18.34
CA ASP A 496 -8.42 4.55 -17.41
C ASP A 496 -9.12 3.37 -18.09
N LEU A 497 -8.73 2.15 -17.76
CA LEU A 497 -9.36 0.92 -18.26
C LEU A 497 -10.40 0.40 -17.27
N TYR A 498 -11.54 -0.05 -17.78
CA TYR A 498 -12.61 -0.71 -17.04
C TYR A 498 -12.78 -2.13 -17.56
N GLY A 499 -12.34 -3.12 -16.78
CA GLY A 499 -12.57 -4.54 -17.04
C GLY A 499 -13.77 -5.08 -16.24
N GLY A 500 -13.75 -6.38 -16.01
CA GLY A 500 -14.73 -7.14 -15.26
C GLY A 500 -14.21 -8.50 -14.80
N ALA A 501 -15.13 -9.42 -14.54
CA ALA A 501 -14.81 -10.72 -13.96
C ALA A 501 -14.01 -11.60 -14.92
N GLY A 502 -12.81 -12.00 -14.49
CA GLY A 502 -11.89 -12.84 -15.27
C GLY A 502 -10.87 -12.05 -16.08
N ASP A 503 -10.95 -10.73 -16.11
CA ASP A 503 -10.06 -9.89 -16.90
C ASP A 503 -8.70 -9.70 -16.24
N THR A 504 -7.67 -9.55 -17.07
CA THR A 504 -6.28 -9.34 -16.64
C THR A 504 -5.67 -8.09 -17.24
N ALA A 505 -5.00 -7.27 -16.44
CA ALA A 505 -4.22 -6.11 -16.90
C ALA A 505 -2.74 -6.22 -16.52
N THR A 506 -1.84 -5.83 -17.43
CA THR A 506 -0.42 -5.65 -17.16
C THR A 506 -0.07 -4.17 -17.23
N LEU A 507 0.60 -3.60 -16.23
CA LEU A 507 0.99 -2.19 -16.17
C LEU A 507 2.52 -2.10 -16.06
N ASN A 508 3.17 -1.55 -17.08
CA ASN A 508 4.61 -1.34 -17.10
C ASN A 508 4.93 0.12 -16.76
N ASP A 509 5.92 0.31 -15.89
CA ASP A 509 6.37 1.62 -15.41
C ASP A 509 7.27 2.35 -16.41
N SER A 510 7.82 3.49 -15.97
CA SER A 510 8.83 4.24 -16.70
C SER A 510 10.25 3.79 -16.33
N THR A 511 11.27 4.48 -16.85
CA THR A 511 12.65 4.31 -16.36
C THR A 511 12.98 5.24 -15.18
N GLY A 512 12.01 6.02 -14.71
CA GLY A 512 12.14 6.93 -13.58
C GLY A 512 11.60 6.31 -12.28
N ASN A 513 11.40 7.14 -11.25
CA ASN A 513 10.78 6.67 -10.01
C ASN A 513 9.26 6.71 -10.15
N ASP A 514 8.63 5.57 -9.93
CA ASP A 514 7.21 5.35 -10.12
C ASP A 514 6.52 4.92 -8.82
N THR A 515 5.22 5.18 -8.75
CA THR A 515 4.39 4.83 -7.59
C THR A 515 3.15 4.07 -8.04
N LEU A 516 2.90 2.93 -7.40
CA LEU A 516 1.70 2.14 -7.57
C LEU A 516 0.84 2.18 -6.31
N THR A 517 -0.46 2.37 -6.47
CA THR A 517 -1.46 2.15 -5.42
C THR A 517 -2.54 1.21 -5.94
N ALA A 518 -2.72 0.07 -5.27
CA ALA A 518 -3.69 -0.95 -5.64
C ALA A 518 -4.72 -1.15 -4.54
N TYR A 519 -5.98 -1.00 -4.88
CA TYR A 519 -7.13 -1.48 -4.15
C TYR A 519 -7.71 -2.70 -4.87
N TYR A 520 -8.61 -3.46 -4.22
CA TYR A 520 -9.24 -4.63 -4.81
C TYR A 520 -9.98 -4.36 -6.14
N ASN A 521 -10.41 -3.12 -6.39
CA ASN A 521 -11.15 -2.72 -7.60
C ASN A 521 -10.49 -1.61 -8.43
N LEU A 522 -9.33 -1.10 -8.01
CA LEU A 522 -8.63 -0.02 -8.71
C LEU A 522 -7.13 -0.12 -8.46
N VAL A 523 -6.36 -0.32 -9.52
CA VAL A 523 -4.91 -0.19 -9.50
C VAL A 523 -4.52 1.05 -10.29
N THR A 524 -3.69 1.91 -9.70
CA THR A 524 -3.11 3.10 -10.33
C THR A 524 -1.60 2.99 -10.29
N LEU A 525 -0.96 3.04 -11.45
CA LEU A 525 0.50 3.20 -11.61
C LEU A 525 0.76 4.59 -12.23
N SER A 526 1.63 5.38 -11.60
CA SER A 526 1.92 6.74 -12.05
C SER A 526 3.36 7.12 -11.81
N GLY A 527 3.88 7.98 -12.66
CA GLY A 527 5.20 8.61 -12.53
C GLY A 527 5.27 9.94 -13.26
N SER A 528 6.47 10.34 -13.65
CA SER A 528 6.67 11.60 -14.36
C SER A 528 5.99 11.57 -15.73
N GLY A 529 4.88 12.29 -15.86
CA GLY A 529 4.20 12.51 -17.15
C GLY A 529 3.25 11.40 -17.58
N TYR A 530 2.89 10.44 -16.71
CA TYR A 530 1.86 9.45 -17.05
C TYR A 530 1.10 8.92 -15.82
N THR A 531 -0.11 8.41 -16.05
CA THR A 531 -0.95 7.73 -15.05
C THR A 531 -1.81 6.66 -15.73
N ASN A 532 -1.59 5.41 -15.37
CA ASN A 532 -2.29 4.24 -15.87
C ASN A 532 -3.19 3.65 -14.77
N ARG A 533 -4.49 3.50 -15.03
CA ARG A 533 -5.47 2.94 -14.10
C ARG A 533 -6.17 1.72 -14.68
N ALA A 534 -6.20 0.64 -13.91
CA ALA A 534 -6.99 -0.56 -14.19
C ALA A 534 -8.10 -0.69 -13.15
N ARG A 535 -9.35 -0.61 -13.58
CA ARG A 535 -10.55 -0.66 -12.73
C ARG A 535 -11.29 -1.98 -12.94
N SER A 536 -11.67 -2.60 -11.82
CA SER A 536 -12.50 -3.82 -11.77
C SER A 536 -11.92 -5.05 -12.50
N PHE A 537 -10.61 -5.07 -12.77
CA PHE A 537 -9.92 -6.25 -13.29
C PHE A 537 -9.79 -7.31 -12.20
N ALA A 538 -9.96 -8.58 -12.56
CA ALA A 538 -9.80 -9.69 -11.63
C ALA A 538 -8.32 -9.99 -11.31
N ALA A 539 -7.39 -9.65 -12.21
CA ALA A 539 -5.96 -9.72 -11.94
C ALA A 539 -5.22 -8.52 -12.55
N VAL A 540 -4.33 -7.89 -11.78
CA VAL A 540 -3.46 -6.82 -12.26
C VAL A 540 -2.00 -7.16 -11.94
N TYR A 541 -1.15 -7.14 -12.97
CA TYR A 541 0.28 -7.37 -12.90
C TYR A 541 1.02 -6.08 -13.20
N ALA A 542 1.70 -5.49 -12.23
CA ALA A 542 2.56 -4.33 -12.46
C ALA A 542 4.03 -4.73 -12.46
N VAL A 543 4.79 -4.21 -13.42
CA VAL A 543 6.20 -4.54 -13.62
C VAL A 543 7.02 -3.25 -13.58
N ALA A 544 7.96 -3.20 -12.64
CA ALA A 544 8.92 -2.12 -12.54
C ALA A 544 10.22 -2.42 -13.31
N ASN A 545 10.83 -1.40 -13.90
CA ASN A 545 12.03 -1.50 -14.73
C ASN A 545 13.28 -1.04 -14.00
N THR A 546 13.54 0.27 -14.05
CA THR A 546 14.69 0.96 -13.45
C THR A 546 14.16 2.20 -12.76
N GLY A 547 14.60 2.47 -11.55
CA GLY A 547 14.04 3.56 -10.77
C GLY A 547 14.25 3.28 -9.29
N THR A 548 13.61 4.07 -8.45
CA THR A 548 13.31 3.71 -7.07
C THR A 548 11.80 3.72 -6.93
N ASP A 549 11.21 2.55 -7.08
CA ASP A 549 9.79 2.35 -7.32
C ASP A 549 9.08 1.86 -6.06
N THR A 550 7.90 2.41 -5.81
CA THR A 550 7.13 2.10 -4.59
C THR A 550 5.74 1.58 -4.93
N ALA A 551 5.26 0.59 -4.20
CA ALA A 551 3.92 0.04 -4.35
C ALA A 551 3.20 0.00 -3.00
N THR A 552 1.92 0.38 -2.99
CA THR A 552 1.02 0.20 -1.85
C THR A 552 -0.13 -0.70 -2.28
N LEU A 553 -0.27 -1.86 -1.66
CA LEU A 553 -1.29 -2.87 -1.94
C LEU A 553 -2.28 -2.95 -0.77
N HIS A 554 -3.54 -2.61 -1.03
CA HIS A 554 -4.64 -2.71 -0.08
C HIS A 554 -5.41 -4.01 -0.28
N ASP A 555 -5.87 -4.58 0.83
CA ASP A 555 -6.77 -5.73 0.84
C ASP A 555 -8.22 -5.37 0.48
N SER A 556 -9.09 -6.37 0.53
CA SER A 556 -10.54 -6.20 0.56
C SER A 556 -11.04 -6.23 2.01
N SER A 557 -12.36 -6.10 2.22
CA SER A 557 -12.93 -6.29 3.56
C SER A 557 -13.13 -7.77 3.94
N GLY A 558 -12.63 -8.70 3.13
CA GLY A 558 -12.69 -10.14 3.37
C GLY A 558 -11.35 -10.67 3.90
N SER A 559 -11.25 -11.97 4.14
CA SER A 559 -9.97 -12.60 4.48
C SER A 559 -9.11 -12.75 3.23
N ASP A 560 -7.94 -12.11 3.24
CA ASP A 560 -7.03 -12.03 2.11
C ASP A 560 -5.65 -12.61 2.45
N THR A 561 -4.88 -12.93 1.41
CA THR A 561 -3.52 -13.47 1.57
C THR A 561 -2.53 -12.67 0.74
N ALA A 562 -1.41 -12.31 1.36
CA ALA A 562 -0.31 -11.62 0.72
C ALA A 562 0.98 -12.45 0.73
N VAL A 563 1.81 -12.25 -0.28
CA VAL A 563 3.15 -12.82 -0.39
C VAL A 563 4.12 -11.71 -0.79
N ALA A 564 5.23 -11.60 -0.09
CA ALA A 564 6.26 -10.59 -0.34
C ALA A 564 7.63 -11.25 -0.47
N GLN A 565 8.29 -11.06 -1.61
CA GLN A 565 9.68 -11.46 -1.86
C GLN A 565 10.50 -10.24 -2.27
N SER A 566 11.81 -10.41 -2.38
CA SER A 566 12.74 -9.37 -2.86
C SER A 566 12.54 -8.95 -4.32
N THR A 567 11.92 -9.80 -5.15
CA THR A 567 11.75 -9.56 -6.60
C THR A 567 10.30 -9.40 -7.04
N PHE A 568 9.33 -9.83 -6.23
CA PHE A 568 7.91 -9.66 -6.50
C PHE A 568 7.10 -9.72 -5.21
N ALA A 569 5.89 -9.19 -5.27
CA ALA A 569 4.95 -9.17 -4.17
C ALA A 569 3.53 -9.24 -4.72
N TYR A 570 2.59 -9.83 -3.99
CA TYR A 570 1.18 -9.81 -4.38
C TYR A 570 0.24 -9.94 -3.20
N VAL A 571 -0.99 -9.45 -3.37
CA VAL A 571 -2.12 -9.68 -2.49
C VAL A 571 -3.29 -10.21 -3.31
N TYR A 572 -4.01 -11.19 -2.79
CA TYR A 572 -5.17 -11.77 -3.45
C TYR A 572 -6.25 -12.16 -2.47
N GLY A 573 -7.47 -12.18 -3.01
CA GLY A 573 -8.69 -12.43 -2.28
C GLY A 573 -9.77 -13.03 -3.16
N THR A 574 -11.01 -12.95 -2.69
CA THR A 574 -12.14 -13.40 -3.50
C THR A 574 -12.35 -12.45 -4.69
N GLY A 575 -11.97 -12.92 -5.89
CA GLY A 575 -12.25 -12.23 -7.15
C GLY A 575 -11.25 -11.15 -7.57
N TYR A 576 -10.13 -11.00 -6.86
CA TYR A 576 -9.06 -10.07 -7.25
C TYR A 576 -7.65 -10.61 -6.92
N LEU A 577 -6.65 -10.18 -7.70
CA LEU A 577 -5.22 -10.38 -7.51
C LEU A 577 -4.48 -9.12 -7.93
N ASN A 578 -3.66 -8.56 -7.05
CA ASN A 578 -2.75 -7.46 -7.37
C ASN A 578 -1.32 -7.95 -7.18
N HIS A 579 -0.55 -8.03 -8.28
CA HIS A 579 0.80 -8.55 -8.31
C HIS A 579 1.77 -7.49 -8.82
N VAL A 580 2.86 -7.25 -8.09
CA VAL A 580 3.92 -6.30 -8.44
C VAL A 580 5.24 -7.04 -8.58
N THR A 581 6.09 -6.61 -9.51
CA THR A 581 7.38 -7.22 -9.80
C THR A 581 8.44 -6.14 -9.90
N ARG A 582 9.59 -6.35 -9.24
CA ARG A 582 10.78 -5.49 -9.22
C ARG A 582 10.62 -4.10 -8.58
N PHE A 583 9.58 -3.88 -7.78
CA PHE A 583 9.44 -2.66 -6.98
C PHE A 583 10.43 -2.70 -5.79
N ASP A 584 11.13 -1.59 -5.54
CA ASP A 584 12.10 -1.49 -4.43
C ASP A 584 11.43 -1.44 -3.06
N SER A 585 10.21 -0.89 -2.96
CA SER A 585 9.48 -0.83 -1.70
C SER A 585 8.02 -1.19 -1.88
N VAL A 586 7.53 -2.21 -1.15
CA VAL A 586 6.13 -2.62 -1.19
C VAL A 586 5.51 -2.53 0.20
N THR A 587 4.43 -1.77 0.33
CA THR A 587 3.63 -1.66 1.55
C THR A 587 2.30 -2.37 1.36
N PHE A 588 1.93 -3.26 2.26
CA PHE A 588 0.65 -3.94 2.30
C PHE A 588 -0.19 -3.36 3.45
N ASN A 589 -1.43 -3.02 3.17
CA ASN A 589 -2.36 -2.48 4.17
C ASN A 589 -3.59 -3.39 4.26
N ALA A 590 -3.69 -4.13 5.35
CA ALA A 590 -4.87 -4.91 5.69
C ALA A 590 -5.90 -4.08 6.49
N THR A 591 -7.18 -4.41 6.34
CA THR A 591 -8.29 -3.69 6.95
C THR A 591 -9.10 -4.60 7.88
N THR A 592 -10.20 -5.18 7.40
CA THR A 592 -11.02 -6.11 8.17
C THR A 592 -11.01 -7.45 7.47
N GLY A 593 -10.72 -8.51 8.20
CA GLY A 593 -10.53 -9.82 7.58
C GLY A 593 -9.91 -10.76 8.57
N ALA A 594 -9.39 -11.87 8.06
CA ALA A 594 -8.51 -12.76 8.81
C ALA A 594 -7.28 -12.92 7.91
N ASP A 595 -6.40 -11.94 7.98
CA ASP A 595 -5.46 -11.64 6.91
C ASP A 595 -4.08 -12.19 7.22
N ILE A 596 -3.48 -12.81 6.22
CA ILE A 596 -2.19 -13.52 6.36
C ILE A 596 -1.19 -12.98 5.36
N ILE A 597 0.05 -12.76 5.78
CA ILE A 597 1.16 -12.45 4.87
C ILE A 597 2.35 -13.39 5.07
N TYR A 598 2.91 -13.87 3.95
CA TYR A 598 4.17 -14.59 3.90
C TYR A 598 5.27 -13.69 3.31
N MET A 599 6.35 -13.49 4.04
CA MET A 599 7.47 -12.64 3.66
C MET A 599 8.75 -13.47 3.56
N TYR A 600 9.52 -13.27 2.51
CA TYR A 600 10.72 -14.05 2.22
C TYR A 600 11.94 -13.15 2.05
N ASP A 601 13.11 -13.66 2.44
CA ASP A 601 14.41 -13.05 2.29
C ASP A 601 14.89 -12.96 0.83
N SER A 602 16.10 -12.42 0.67
CA SER A 602 16.92 -12.45 -0.52
C SER A 602 18.16 -13.33 -0.27
N THR A 603 19.09 -13.41 -1.22
CA THR A 603 20.36 -14.13 -1.01
C THR A 603 21.39 -13.33 -0.20
N GLY A 604 21.02 -12.14 0.28
CA GLY A 604 21.88 -11.22 1.03
C GLY A 604 21.58 -11.27 2.53
N ASN A 605 22.19 -10.37 3.30
CA ASN A 605 21.82 -10.24 4.71
C ASN A 605 20.59 -9.36 4.82
N ASP A 606 19.53 -9.91 5.38
CA ASP A 606 18.23 -9.27 5.49
C ASP A 606 17.79 -9.12 6.95
N THR A 607 16.88 -8.18 7.20
CA THR A 607 16.36 -7.90 8.53
C THR A 607 14.84 -7.89 8.53
N PHE A 608 14.25 -8.79 9.31
CA PHE A 608 12.84 -8.78 9.65
C PHE A 608 12.61 -8.03 10.97
N THR A 609 11.58 -7.21 11.03
CA THR A 609 11.14 -6.50 12.23
C THR A 609 9.64 -6.65 12.38
N GLY A 610 9.19 -7.48 13.33
CA GLY A 610 7.78 -7.73 13.62
C GLY A 610 7.32 -6.97 14.87
N ARG A 611 6.31 -6.11 14.72
CA ARG A 611 5.61 -5.42 15.82
C ARG A 611 4.12 -5.78 15.79
N HIS A 612 3.40 -5.41 16.85
CA HIS A 612 1.96 -5.65 17.02
C HIS A 612 1.08 -5.43 15.77
N ASN A 613 1.24 -4.30 15.06
CA ASN A 613 0.40 -3.94 13.91
C ASN A 613 1.18 -3.71 12.61
N THR A 614 2.51 -3.88 12.65
CA THR A 614 3.38 -3.53 11.54
C THR A 614 4.56 -4.50 11.51
N ALA A 615 4.85 -5.07 10.36
CA ALA A 615 6.03 -5.89 10.15
C ALA A 615 6.80 -5.41 8.92
N THR A 616 8.12 -5.39 8.96
CA THR A 616 8.97 -5.01 7.83
C THR A 616 10.04 -6.07 7.61
N PHE A 617 10.20 -6.54 6.38
CA PHE A 617 11.33 -7.39 5.96
C PHE A 617 12.07 -6.67 4.85
N ALA A 618 13.35 -6.36 5.07
CA ALA A 618 14.14 -5.55 4.16
C ALA A 618 15.57 -6.03 4.02
N GLY A 619 16.14 -5.71 2.87
CA GLY A 619 17.51 -6.04 2.48
C GLY A 619 18.18 -4.91 1.71
N SER A 620 19.33 -5.19 1.10
CA SER A 620 20.01 -4.21 0.26
C SER A 620 19.19 -3.90 -1.00
N GLY A 621 18.60 -2.71 -1.05
CA GLY A 621 17.87 -2.21 -2.23
C GLY A 621 16.41 -2.66 -2.33
N TRP A 622 15.86 -3.34 -1.31
CA TRP A 622 14.45 -3.70 -1.28
C TRP A 622 13.87 -3.65 0.14
N SER A 623 12.58 -3.37 0.27
CA SER A 623 11.87 -3.36 1.55
C SER A 623 10.39 -3.71 1.39
N ASN A 624 9.90 -4.66 2.17
CA ASN A 624 8.49 -5.04 2.22
C ASN A 624 7.92 -4.72 3.60
N THR A 625 6.81 -4.01 3.69
CA THR A 625 6.15 -3.63 4.95
C THR A 625 4.70 -4.09 4.94
N ALA A 626 4.25 -4.74 6.02
CA ALA A 626 2.90 -5.22 6.21
C ALA A 626 2.25 -4.51 7.40
N ASN A 627 1.09 -3.88 7.19
CA ASN A 627 0.33 -3.17 8.20
C ASN A 627 -1.03 -3.84 8.41
N GLY A 628 -1.40 -4.11 9.66
CA GLY A 628 -2.74 -4.57 10.04
C GLY A 628 -3.03 -6.06 9.82
N PHE A 629 -2.06 -6.87 9.38
CA PHE A 629 -2.24 -8.31 9.20
C PHE A 629 -2.32 -9.05 10.55
N ASP A 630 -3.22 -10.03 10.67
CA ASP A 630 -3.40 -10.82 11.90
C ASP A 630 -2.22 -11.78 12.14
N ASN A 631 -1.73 -12.41 11.07
CA ASN A 631 -0.61 -13.35 11.11
C ASN A 631 0.45 -12.99 10.07
N VAL A 632 1.69 -12.82 10.54
CA VAL A 632 2.86 -12.52 9.71
C VAL A 632 3.85 -13.68 9.80
N TYR A 633 4.19 -14.26 8.64
CA TYR A 633 5.14 -15.34 8.50
C TYR A 633 6.37 -14.85 7.74
N ALA A 634 7.51 -14.68 8.41
CA ALA A 634 8.78 -14.31 7.79
C ALA A 634 9.70 -15.53 7.69
N ASN A 635 10.32 -15.75 6.53
CA ASN A 635 11.13 -16.92 6.27
C ASN A 635 12.47 -16.55 5.61
N ALA A 636 13.58 -16.92 6.25
CA ALA A 636 14.95 -16.68 5.82
C ALA A 636 15.61 -17.95 5.25
N ASN A 637 15.34 -18.28 3.99
CA ASN A 637 15.73 -19.56 3.36
C ASN A 637 16.59 -19.40 2.09
N GLN A 638 16.86 -18.18 1.64
CA GLN A 638 17.61 -17.88 0.42
C GLN A 638 19.10 -17.59 0.67
N GLY A 639 19.50 -17.57 1.95
CA GLY A 639 20.89 -17.53 2.41
C GLY A 639 21.36 -16.12 2.70
N GLY A 640 22.30 -15.99 3.62
CA GLY A 640 22.64 -14.69 4.21
C GLY A 640 23.07 -14.90 5.66
N THR A 641 23.13 -13.81 6.41
CA THR A 641 23.10 -13.85 7.87
C THR A 641 21.98 -12.93 8.31
N ASP A 642 20.82 -13.54 8.53
CA ASP A 642 19.56 -12.82 8.64
C ASP A 642 19.21 -12.56 10.09
N THR A 643 18.60 -11.40 10.34
CA THR A 643 18.22 -10.95 11.68
C THR A 643 16.72 -10.76 11.80
N ALA A 644 16.09 -11.32 12.83
CA ALA A 644 14.71 -11.02 13.19
C ALA A 644 14.64 -10.21 14.49
N ASN A 645 13.90 -9.11 14.49
CA ASN A 645 13.59 -8.29 15.66
C ASN A 645 12.09 -8.39 15.97
N LEU A 646 11.70 -9.02 17.07
CA LEU A 646 10.31 -9.23 17.46
C LEU A 646 9.97 -8.39 18.70
N TYR A 647 8.83 -7.72 18.69
CA TYR A 647 8.40 -6.83 19.77
C TYR A 647 7.06 -7.29 20.36
N ASP A 648 6.94 -7.19 21.69
CA ASP A 648 5.75 -7.50 22.48
C ASP A 648 4.55 -6.57 22.19
N THR A 649 3.38 -7.02 22.63
CA THR A 649 2.16 -6.21 22.72
C THR A 649 1.99 -5.63 24.13
N SER A 650 0.88 -4.92 24.38
CA SER A 650 0.52 -4.56 25.76
C SER A 650 -0.18 -5.75 26.43
N GLY A 651 0.33 -6.21 27.57
CA GLY A 651 -0.22 -7.35 28.30
C GLY A 651 0.80 -8.47 28.46
N ASP A 652 0.35 -9.66 28.88
CA ASP A 652 1.24 -10.80 29.05
C ASP A 652 1.51 -11.47 27.69
N ASP A 653 2.76 -11.41 27.25
CA ASP A 653 3.21 -11.97 25.98
C ASP A 653 4.07 -13.24 26.19
N THR A 654 4.10 -14.11 25.16
CA THR A 654 4.98 -15.29 25.15
C THR A 654 5.90 -15.29 23.92
N PHE A 655 7.21 -15.35 24.15
CA PHE A 655 8.22 -15.57 23.13
C PHE A 655 8.74 -17.00 23.16
N VAL A 656 8.91 -17.59 21.98
CA VAL A 656 9.55 -18.89 21.81
C VAL A 656 10.64 -18.77 20.76
N PHE A 657 11.84 -19.26 21.07
CA PHE A 657 12.97 -19.37 20.15
C PHE A 657 13.47 -20.81 20.09
N THR A 658 13.64 -21.32 18.89
CA THR A 658 14.26 -22.63 18.59
C THR A 658 15.28 -22.45 17.46
N SER A 659 16.07 -23.49 17.19
CA SER A 659 17.03 -23.48 16.08
C SER A 659 16.41 -23.30 14.68
N GLY A 660 15.12 -23.62 14.50
CA GLY A 660 14.42 -23.52 13.21
C GLY A 660 13.43 -22.36 13.11
N HIS A 661 12.88 -21.88 14.22
CA HIS A 661 11.91 -20.78 14.21
C HIS A 661 11.85 -20.03 15.53
N ALA A 662 11.31 -18.82 15.49
CA ALA A 662 10.99 -18.01 16.65
C ALA A 662 9.67 -17.26 16.46
N TYR A 663 8.87 -17.09 17.52
CA TYR A 663 7.62 -16.35 17.45
C TYR A 663 7.27 -15.65 18.75
N ILE A 664 6.49 -14.58 18.64
CA ILE A 664 5.80 -13.93 19.76
C ILE A 664 4.29 -14.11 19.58
N VAL A 665 3.60 -14.49 20.67
CA VAL A 665 2.13 -14.47 20.77
C VAL A 665 1.75 -13.45 21.82
N GLY A 666 1.02 -12.41 21.40
CA GLY A 666 0.48 -11.40 22.30
C GLY A 666 -0.87 -11.78 22.90
N ALA A 667 -1.28 -11.06 23.93
CA ALA A 667 -2.53 -11.31 24.67
C ALA A 667 -3.80 -11.29 23.79
N THR A 668 -3.75 -10.58 22.66
CA THR A 668 -4.84 -10.45 21.67
C THR A 668 -4.82 -11.53 20.59
N GLY A 669 -3.87 -12.47 20.61
CA GLY A 669 -3.79 -13.59 19.68
C GLY A 669 -3.07 -13.30 18.35
N GLN A 670 -2.48 -12.12 18.19
CA GLN A 670 -1.66 -11.80 17.01
C GLN A 670 -0.33 -12.55 17.04
N PHE A 671 0.16 -12.89 15.85
CA PHE A 671 1.23 -13.86 15.67
C PHE A 671 2.27 -13.35 14.66
N ASN A 672 3.50 -13.16 15.13
CA ASN A 672 4.67 -12.93 14.28
C ASN A 672 5.59 -14.16 14.37
N LEU A 673 5.76 -14.89 13.27
CA LEU A 673 6.66 -16.05 13.16
C LEU A 673 7.84 -15.72 12.26
N ALA A 674 9.04 -15.96 12.75
CA ALA A 674 10.31 -15.82 12.04
C ALA A 674 10.97 -17.21 11.92
N GLU A 675 11.04 -17.75 10.71
CA GLU A 675 11.63 -19.06 10.42
C GLU A 675 13.04 -18.93 9.83
N ASN A 676 13.93 -19.81 10.25
CA ASN A 676 15.28 -20.04 9.72
C ASN A 676 16.30 -18.90 9.89
N PHE A 677 15.98 -17.80 10.58
CA PHE A 677 16.92 -16.72 10.89
C PHE A 677 18.15 -17.18 11.71
N GLU A 678 19.34 -16.63 11.43
CA GLU A 678 20.56 -16.88 12.22
C GLU A 678 20.51 -16.17 13.56
N THR A 679 19.99 -14.94 13.57
CA THR A 679 19.98 -14.05 14.74
C THR A 679 18.56 -13.60 15.03
N VAL A 680 18.08 -13.79 16.26
CA VAL A 680 16.75 -13.36 16.70
C VAL A 680 16.87 -12.53 17.98
N TYR A 681 16.33 -11.33 17.96
CA TYR A 681 16.14 -10.49 19.14
C TYR A 681 14.65 -10.34 19.43
N ALA A 682 14.23 -10.63 20.66
CA ALA A 682 12.90 -10.35 21.17
C ALA A 682 12.97 -9.24 22.23
N PHE A 683 12.01 -8.31 22.21
CA PHE A 683 11.97 -7.16 23.11
C PHE A 683 10.63 -7.09 23.84
N ALA A 684 10.67 -7.14 25.17
CA ALA A 684 9.55 -6.85 26.05
C ALA A 684 9.70 -5.40 26.56
N GLN A 685 8.83 -4.49 26.11
CA GLN A 685 8.93 -3.04 26.38
C GLN A 685 7.57 -2.39 26.67
N ASN A 686 6.45 -3.09 26.45
CA ASN A 686 5.10 -2.53 26.49
C ASN A 686 4.28 -2.95 27.72
N GLY A 687 4.92 -3.62 28.67
CA GLY A 687 4.40 -3.94 30.00
C GLY A 687 3.49 -5.17 30.01
N GLY A 688 3.55 -5.95 31.09
CA GLY A 688 2.99 -7.29 31.18
C GLY A 688 3.75 -8.09 32.22
N VAL A 689 3.45 -9.38 32.34
CA VAL A 689 4.35 -10.39 32.93
C VAL A 689 4.77 -11.36 31.82
N ASP A 690 5.84 -11.02 31.13
CA ASP A 690 6.21 -11.64 29.87
C ASP A 690 7.06 -12.90 30.05
N THR A 691 6.80 -13.93 29.23
CA THR A 691 7.49 -15.22 29.32
C THR A 691 8.23 -15.60 28.05
N ALA A 692 9.53 -15.85 28.14
CA ALA A 692 10.37 -16.34 27.05
C ALA A 692 10.79 -17.80 27.27
N HIS A 693 10.69 -18.60 26.21
CA HIS A 693 11.28 -19.94 26.13
C HIS A 693 12.35 -19.95 25.04
N VAL A 694 13.60 -20.24 25.41
CA VAL A 694 14.72 -20.34 24.46
C VAL A 694 15.27 -21.77 24.48
N PHE A 695 15.25 -22.44 23.34
CA PHE A 695 15.64 -23.84 23.18
C PHE A 695 17.01 -23.94 22.51
N ASP A 696 17.76 -24.98 22.87
CA ASP A 696 19.02 -25.36 22.24
C ASP A 696 18.86 -25.82 20.79
N SER A 697 19.98 -25.82 20.08
CA SER A 697 20.17 -26.51 18.82
C SER A 697 20.81 -27.89 19.04
N THR A 698 20.99 -28.68 17.99
CA THR A 698 21.84 -29.87 18.10
C THR A 698 23.29 -29.44 18.26
N GLY A 699 24.04 -30.04 19.19
CA GLY A 699 25.44 -29.71 19.40
C GLY A 699 25.66 -29.12 20.78
N ASN A 700 26.75 -28.37 20.97
CA ASN A 700 26.99 -27.73 22.27
C ASN A 700 26.49 -26.30 22.21
N ASP A 701 25.57 -25.98 23.09
CA ASP A 701 24.92 -24.69 23.18
C ASP A 701 25.26 -24.00 24.50
N THR A 702 25.09 -22.67 24.53
CA THR A 702 25.28 -21.87 25.74
C THR A 702 24.11 -20.93 25.98
N PHE A 703 23.50 -21.04 27.15
CA PHE A 703 22.50 -20.12 27.67
C PHE A 703 23.13 -19.15 28.66
N ARG A 704 22.91 -17.85 28.52
CA ARG A 704 23.30 -16.83 29.53
C ARG A 704 22.10 -16.00 29.90
N ALA A 705 21.80 -15.89 31.19
CA ALA A 705 20.65 -15.14 31.67
C ALA A 705 21.08 -14.07 32.67
N TYR A 706 20.97 -12.81 32.25
CA TYR A 706 21.20 -11.62 33.04
C TYR A 706 19.86 -11.02 33.50
N GLU A 707 19.92 -9.98 34.33
CA GLU A 707 18.73 -9.20 34.73
C GLU A 707 18.04 -8.54 33.53
N ALA A 708 18.82 -7.93 32.62
CA ALA A 708 18.28 -7.13 31.52
C ALA A 708 17.92 -7.95 30.27
N TYR A 709 18.58 -9.10 30.06
CA TYR A 709 18.36 -9.96 28.90
C TYR A 709 18.87 -11.38 29.16
N ALA A 710 18.42 -12.31 28.33
CA ALA A 710 18.96 -13.66 28.27
C ALA A 710 19.21 -14.07 26.82
N GLU A 711 20.23 -14.88 26.58
CA GLU A 711 20.64 -15.34 25.25
C GLU A 711 20.87 -16.85 25.20
N MET A 712 20.62 -17.45 24.05
CA MET A 712 20.99 -18.81 23.67
C MET A 712 21.86 -18.76 22.42
N THR A 713 23.01 -19.42 22.46
CA THR A 713 23.98 -19.48 21.34
C THR A 713 24.42 -20.90 21.06
N GLY A 714 24.30 -21.37 19.81
CA GLY A 714 24.78 -22.69 19.40
C GLY A 714 24.55 -22.98 17.92
N SER A 715 25.39 -23.83 17.33
CA SER A 715 25.35 -24.24 15.90
C SER A 715 25.08 -23.12 14.88
N GLY A 716 25.65 -21.92 15.09
CA GLY A 716 25.48 -20.77 14.20
C GLY A 716 24.17 -20.00 14.37
N LYS A 717 23.37 -20.34 15.40
CA LYS A 717 22.13 -19.64 15.78
C LYS A 717 22.33 -18.84 17.06
N TYR A 718 21.69 -17.68 17.12
CA TYR A 718 21.71 -16.74 18.23
C TYR A 718 20.29 -16.25 18.51
N GLY A 719 19.79 -16.46 19.73
CA GLY A 719 18.49 -15.96 20.18
C GLY A 719 18.64 -15.17 21.46
N GLN A 720 18.12 -13.93 21.52
CA GLN A 720 18.19 -13.07 22.71
C GLN A 720 16.81 -12.52 23.08
N ALA A 721 16.42 -12.69 24.34
CA ALA A 721 15.22 -12.16 24.95
C ALA A 721 15.59 -10.95 25.85
N ASN A 722 15.18 -9.74 25.47
CA ASN A 722 15.46 -8.47 26.17
C ASN A 722 14.27 -8.00 27.00
N GLY A 723 14.46 -7.75 28.29
CA GLY A 723 13.44 -7.17 29.18
C GLY A 723 12.35 -8.12 29.66
N TRP A 724 12.47 -9.42 29.41
CA TRP A 724 11.45 -10.43 29.75
C TRP A 724 11.46 -10.76 31.24
N ASP A 725 10.29 -10.82 31.89
CA ASP A 725 10.18 -11.15 33.32
C ASP A 725 10.61 -12.59 33.60
N ARG A 726 10.19 -13.54 32.77
CA ARG A 726 10.45 -14.97 32.98
C ARG A 726 11.13 -15.58 31.77
N VAL A 727 12.38 -16.00 31.90
CA VAL A 727 13.11 -16.69 30.83
C VAL A 727 13.42 -18.13 31.21
N TYR A 728 13.06 -19.05 30.32
CA TYR A 728 13.34 -20.48 30.44
C TYR A 728 14.25 -20.93 29.30
N GLY A 729 15.54 -21.11 29.60
CA GLY A 729 16.47 -21.86 28.76
C GLY A 729 16.22 -23.36 28.88
N ARG A 730 16.16 -24.06 27.74
CA ARG A 730 15.91 -25.50 27.65
C ARG A 730 16.92 -26.17 26.74
N ALA A 731 17.68 -27.11 27.27
CA ALA A 731 18.52 -28.03 26.51
C ALA A 731 17.77 -29.37 26.36
N GLU A 732 17.24 -29.61 25.16
CA GLU A 732 16.40 -30.79 24.84
C GLU A 732 16.86 -31.50 23.55
N SER A 733 17.84 -30.94 22.83
CA SER A 733 18.30 -31.40 21.51
C SER A 733 19.62 -32.19 21.54
N GLY A 734 20.23 -32.31 22.72
CA GLY A 734 21.42 -33.11 22.99
C GLY A 734 22.72 -32.38 22.64
N GLY A 735 23.73 -32.59 23.46
CA GLY A 735 24.89 -31.73 23.49
C GLY A 735 25.72 -31.95 24.74
N ASN A 736 26.74 -31.10 24.93
CA ASN A 736 27.27 -30.80 26.25
C ASN A 736 27.00 -29.32 26.53
N ASP A 737 25.79 -29.04 26.99
CA ASP A 737 25.21 -27.71 27.03
C ASP A 737 25.53 -26.99 28.34
N THR A 738 25.79 -25.69 28.25
CA THR A 738 26.17 -24.87 29.40
C THR A 738 25.18 -23.73 29.65
N ALA A 739 24.74 -23.53 30.89
CA ALA A 739 23.95 -22.38 31.31
C ALA A 739 24.72 -21.51 32.30
N TYR A 740 24.61 -20.18 32.17
CA TYR A 740 25.07 -19.20 33.13
C TYR A 740 23.87 -18.38 33.64
N LEU A 741 23.63 -18.42 34.94
CA LEU A 741 22.59 -17.64 35.61
C LEU A 741 23.28 -16.56 36.47
N TYR A 742 22.99 -15.30 36.19
CA TYR A 742 23.58 -14.15 36.88
C TYR A 742 22.59 -13.54 37.88
N ASP A 743 23.14 -12.96 38.95
CA ASP A 743 22.42 -12.23 39.99
C ASP A 743 22.03 -10.81 39.54
N THR A 744 21.14 -10.23 40.32
CA THR A 744 20.75 -8.82 40.26
C THR A 744 21.43 -8.02 41.37
N SER A 745 21.07 -6.74 41.47
CA SER A 745 21.48 -5.92 42.62
C SER A 745 20.72 -6.23 43.93
N ALA A 746 19.64 -7.03 43.86
CA ALA A 746 18.85 -7.45 45.01
C ALA A 746 19.44 -8.70 45.67
N ALA A 747 18.87 -9.12 46.81
CA ALA A 747 19.27 -10.37 47.44
C ALA A 747 18.56 -11.54 46.75
N ASP A 748 19.33 -12.38 46.08
CA ASP A 748 18.84 -13.44 45.20
C ASP A 748 18.98 -14.84 45.81
N SER A 749 18.11 -15.73 45.33
CA SER A 749 18.05 -17.11 45.79
C SER A 749 18.18 -18.07 44.61
N PHE A 750 19.35 -18.67 44.49
CA PHE A 750 19.65 -19.67 43.47
C PHE A 750 19.29 -21.07 43.94
N VAL A 751 18.67 -21.85 43.07
CA VAL A 751 18.35 -23.26 43.27
C VAL A 751 19.00 -24.05 42.14
N MET A 752 19.87 -24.98 42.50
CA MET A 752 20.69 -25.78 41.60
C MET A 752 20.29 -27.25 41.77
N LEU A 753 19.44 -27.78 40.88
CA LEU A 753 19.08 -29.21 40.88
C LEU A 753 19.82 -29.93 39.74
N SER A 754 19.79 -31.27 39.77
CA SER A 754 20.44 -32.13 38.76
C SER A 754 19.80 -32.06 37.36
N THR A 755 18.56 -31.56 37.23
CA THR A 755 17.83 -31.51 35.96
C THR A 755 17.32 -30.13 35.57
N HIS A 756 17.30 -29.20 36.54
CA HIS A 756 16.72 -27.88 36.38
C HIS A 756 17.26 -26.95 37.47
N SER A 757 17.73 -25.78 37.09
CA SER A 757 18.31 -24.80 37.99
C SER A 757 17.73 -23.44 37.68
N TYR A 758 17.54 -22.59 38.69
CA TYR A 758 16.92 -21.28 38.48
C TYR A 758 17.35 -20.26 39.55
N VAL A 759 17.18 -18.99 39.20
CA VAL A 759 17.25 -17.84 40.08
C VAL A 759 15.96 -17.06 39.95
N ALA A 760 15.39 -16.62 41.07
CA ALA A 760 14.14 -15.88 41.10
C ALA A 760 14.18 -14.76 42.14
N TRP A 761 13.59 -13.62 41.79
CA TRP A 761 13.39 -12.48 42.67
C TRP A 761 12.13 -11.71 42.27
N SER A 762 11.24 -11.45 43.24
CA SER A 762 9.96 -10.79 42.96
C SER A 762 9.18 -11.47 41.81
N THR A 763 8.99 -10.78 40.68
CA THR A 763 8.31 -11.27 39.47
C THR A 763 9.25 -11.90 38.45
N TYR A 764 10.56 -11.71 38.60
CA TYR A 764 11.58 -12.18 37.66
C TYR A 764 12.00 -13.63 37.95
N LEU A 765 12.25 -14.38 36.88
CA LEU A 765 12.70 -15.77 36.94
C LEU A 765 13.59 -16.09 35.74
N ASN A 766 14.82 -16.51 36.00
CA ASN A 766 15.68 -17.11 34.99
C ASN A 766 15.91 -18.59 35.32
N SER A 767 15.58 -19.46 34.37
CA SER A 767 15.57 -20.90 34.54
C SER A 767 16.39 -21.58 33.45
N ALA A 768 17.25 -22.52 33.84
CA ALA A 768 17.94 -23.45 32.95
C ALA A 768 17.44 -24.87 33.19
N ARG A 769 16.99 -25.58 32.16
CA ARG A 769 16.52 -26.98 32.26
C ARG A 769 17.25 -27.85 31.25
N GLY A 770 17.72 -29.02 31.68
CA GLY A 770 18.35 -30.02 30.82
C GLY A 770 19.82 -29.79 30.49
N PHE A 771 20.44 -28.70 30.96
CA PHE A 771 21.85 -28.40 30.69
C PHE A 771 22.78 -29.32 31.49
N ASP A 772 23.84 -29.82 30.85
CA ASP A 772 24.87 -30.64 31.49
C ASP A 772 25.67 -29.84 32.53
N SER A 773 25.90 -28.56 32.26
CA SER A 773 26.64 -27.66 33.16
C SER A 773 25.86 -26.39 33.45
N VAL A 774 25.62 -26.07 34.73
CA VAL A 774 24.99 -24.82 35.16
C VAL A 774 25.92 -24.04 36.09
N TYR A 775 26.17 -22.79 35.73
CA TYR A 775 26.98 -21.84 36.47
C TYR A 775 26.09 -20.76 37.08
N ALA A 776 26.05 -20.66 38.40
CA ALA A 776 25.46 -19.52 39.11
C ALA A 776 26.58 -18.50 39.42
N VAL A 777 26.34 -17.24 39.10
CA VAL A 777 27.33 -16.17 39.28
C VAL A 777 26.69 -15.04 40.07
N SER A 778 27.17 -14.83 41.30
CA SER A 778 26.87 -13.64 42.11
C SER A 778 28.01 -12.62 41.96
N SER A 779 27.69 -11.43 41.46
CA SER A 779 28.64 -10.39 41.09
C SER A 779 28.11 -8.96 41.18
N ASN A 780 26.79 -8.78 41.34
CA ASN A 780 26.10 -7.49 41.25
C ASN A 780 25.60 -6.93 42.58
N GLY A 781 25.97 -7.54 43.72
CA GLY A 781 25.64 -7.08 45.05
C GLY A 781 24.68 -8.03 45.75
N GLY A 782 23.91 -7.54 46.72
CA GLY A 782 22.95 -8.40 47.43
C GLY A 782 23.59 -9.38 48.42
N ALA A 783 22.74 -10.03 49.21
CA ALA A 783 23.14 -11.08 50.16
C ALA A 783 22.64 -12.42 49.62
N ASP A 784 23.30 -12.90 48.57
CA ASP A 784 22.79 -14.01 47.78
C ASP A 784 23.08 -15.37 48.41
N VAL A 785 22.18 -16.30 48.13
CA VAL A 785 22.25 -17.67 48.64
C VAL A 785 22.11 -18.65 47.48
N VAL A 786 22.95 -19.68 47.46
CA VAL A 786 22.81 -20.82 46.54
C VAL A 786 22.43 -22.10 47.28
N ARG A 787 21.50 -22.87 46.71
CA ARG A 787 21.06 -24.17 47.23
C ARG A 787 21.27 -25.26 46.20
N PHE A 788 21.99 -26.30 46.57
CA PHE A 788 22.26 -27.48 45.75
C PHE A 788 21.44 -28.67 46.22
N PHE A 789 20.99 -29.48 45.26
CA PHE A 789 20.20 -30.69 45.49
C PHE A 789 20.76 -31.84 44.66
N ASP A 790 20.88 -33.00 45.31
CA ASP A 790 21.38 -34.25 44.73
C ASP A 790 20.46 -34.86 43.67
N SER A 791 21.05 -35.75 42.88
CA SER A 791 20.38 -36.71 42.02
C SER A 791 20.05 -37.99 42.80
N THR A 792 19.57 -39.03 42.12
CA THR A 792 19.34 -40.36 42.75
C THR A 792 20.58 -41.24 42.76
N GLY A 793 21.72 -40.74 42.27
CA GLY A 793 22.99 -41.43 42.20
C GLY A 793 23.96 -40.92 43.26
N ASN A 794 25.22 -41.37 43.19
CA ASN A 794 26.25 -40.83 44.09
C ASN A 794 26.69 -39.46 43.59
N ASP A 795 26.60 -38.47 44.46
CA ASP A 795 26.92 -37.08 44.17
C ASP A 795 28.04 -36.56 45.08
N THR A 796 28.74 -35.56 44.58
CA THR A 796 29.83 -34.89 45.31
C THR A 796 29.55 -33.40 45.42
N PHE A 797 29.55 -32.87 46.64
CA PHE A 797 29.54 -31.45 46.92
C PHE A 797 30.92 -30.97 47.39
N THR A 798 31.41 -29.86 46.86
CA THR A 798 32.64 -29.17 47.31
C THR A 798 32.32 -27.71 47.55
N GLY A 799 32.46 -27.25 48.79
CA GLY A 799 32.40 -25.83 49.16
C GLY A 799 33.79 -25.28 49.45
N THR A 800 34.11 -24.11 48.91
CA THR A 800 35.35 -23.36 49.15
C THR A 800 35.04 -21.88 49.36
N SER A 801 35.99 -21.10 49.86
CA SER A 801 35.81 -19.66 50.04
C SER A 801 35.58 -18.86 48.74
N THR A 802 35.77 -19.44 47.57
CA THR A 802 35.62 -18.76 46.26
C THR A 802 34.54 -19.37 45.37
N TYR A 803 34.23 -20.65 45.53
CA TYR A 803 33.19 -21.35 44.77
C TYR A 803 32.57 -22.51 45.55
N SER A 804 31.36 -22.88 45.15
CA SER A 804 30.69 -24.13 45.53
C SER A 804 30.37 -24.94 44.28
N LEU A 805 30.50 -26.26 44.37
CA LEU A 805 30.33 -27.17 43.24
C LEU A 805 29.57 -28.42 43.69
N MET A 806 28.55 -28.81 42.94
CA MET A 806 27.93 -30.13 43.05
C MET A 806 28.02 -30.85 41.70
N THR A 807 28.48 -32.09 41.72
CA THR A 807 28.62 -32.93 40.52
C THR A 807 28.02 -34.30 40.76
N GLY A 808 27.40 -34.85 39.73
CA GLY A 808 26.89 -36.21 39.71
C GLY A 808 26.95 -36.84 38.33
N THR A 809 26.25 -37.96 38.16
CA THR A 809 26.12 -38.55 36.84
C THR A 809 25.23 -37.66 35.97
N GLY A 810 25.82 -37.01 34.96
CA GLY A 810 25.09 -36.23 33.95
C GLY A 810 24.76 -34.79 34.35
N PHE A 811 25.34 -34.24 35.43
CA PHE A 811 25.20 -32.82 35.74
C PHE A 811 26.43 -32.24 36.46
N TYR A 812 26.68 -30.95 36.22
CA TYR A 812 27.74 -30.14 36.81
C TYR A 812 27.17 -28.78 37.24
N ASN A 813 26.98 -28.57 38.54
CA ASN A 813 26.42 -27.33 39.08
C ASN A 813 27.50 -26.55 39.83
N HIS A 814 27.92 -25.41 39.32
CA HIS A 814 29.00 -24.59 39.87
C HIS A 814 28.48 -23.20 40.26
N ALA A 815 28.87 -22.69 41.42
CA ALA A 815 28.45 -21.39 41.91
C ALA A 815 29.64 -20.57 42.40
N THR A 816 29.74 -19.32 41.96
CA THR A 816 30.82 -18.39 42.34
C THR A 816 30.26 -17.09 42.89
N GLY A 817 30.96 -16.48 43.85
CA GLY A 817 30.57 -15.19 44.44
C GLY A 817 29.61 -15.26 45.62
N PHE A 818 29.10 -16.45 45.95
CA PHE A 818 28.19 -16.67 47.07
C PHE A 818 28.94 -16.78 48.40
N THR A 819 28.50 -16.03 49.40
CA THR A 819 28.99 -16.18 50.78
C THR A 819 28.25 -17.29 51.54
N THR A 820 27.05 -17.68 51.08
CA THR A 820 26.26 -18.73 51.72
C THR A 820 25.86 -19.79 50.71
N ALA A 821 26.25 -21.03 50.98
CA ALA A 821 25.87 -22.19 50.17
C ALA A 821 25.26 -23.29 51.03
N TYR A 822 24.16 -23.86 50.53
CA TYR A 822 23.44 -24.95 51.15
C TYR A 822 23.45 -26.15 50.21
N ALA A 823 23.71 -27.36 50.69
CA ALA A 823 23.60 -28.57 49.87
C ALA A 823 22.79 -29.65 50.57
N ARG A 824 21.85 -30.28 49.85
CA ARG A 824 21.00 -31.34 50.40
C ARG A 824 21.14 -32.62 49.59
N ALA A 825 21.45 -33.71 50.29
CA ALA A 825 21.38 -35.07 49.79
C ALA A 825 20.11 -35.73 50.37
N GLN A 826 19.10 -35.99 49.53
CA GLN A 826 17.80 -36.53 49.93
C GLN A 826 17.24 -37.57 48.95
N ASN A 827 17.83 -37.72 47.77
CA ASN A 827 17.30 -38.50 46.65
C ASN A 827 17.99 -39.86 46.48
N GLY A 828 18.89 -40.21 47.40
CA GLY A 828 19.52 -41.52 47.51
C GLY A 828 20.83 -41.59 46.73
N GLY A 829 21.72 -42.50 47.14
CA GLY A 829 23.11 -42.49 46.70
C GLY A 829 24.02 -42.81 47.88
N VAL A 830 25.32 -42.73 47.67
CA VAL A 830 26.31 -42.58 48.74
C VAL A 830 27.06 -41.30 48.43
N ASP A 831 26.65 -40.22 49.09
CA ASP A 831 27.03 -38.86 48.75
C ASP A 831 28.21 -38.40 49.59
N THR A 832 29.02 -37.53 48.99
CA THR A 832 30.23 -36.99 49.63
C THR A 832 30.23 -35.48 49.60
N ALA A 833 30.42 -34.83 50.75
CA ALA A 833 30.61 -33.39 50.85
C ALA A 833 32.03 -33.06 51.34
N THR A 834 32.70 -32.11 50.70
CA THR A 834 33.97 -31.54 51.18
C THR A 834 33.78 -30.05 51.44
N LEU A 835 33.97 -29.62 52.68
CA LEU A 835 33.88 -28.23 53.11
C LEU A 835 35.28 -27.71 53.41
N ASN A 836 35.77 -26.79 52.58
CA ASN A 836 37.11 -26.21 52.71
C ASN A 836 37.04 -24.87 53.44
N GLY A 837 37.90 -24.74 54.44
CA GLY A 837 38.17 -23.53 55.20
C GLY A 837 38.94 -22.48 54.40
N SER A 838 39.14 -21.34 55.05
CA SER A 838 39.88 -20.18 54.62
C SER A 838 41.20 -20.08 55.37
N THR A 839 41.97 -19.03 55.14
CA THR A 839 43.19 -18.76 55.90
C THR A 839 42.93 -18.08 57.26
N GLY A 840 41.66 -17.94 57.66
CA GLY A 840 41.24 -17.34 58.92
C GLY A 840 40.44 -18.34 59.75
N ASN A 841 40.07 -17.97 60.98
CA ASN A 841 39.45 -18.89 61.92
C ASN A 841 38.12 -19.48 61.39
N ASP A 842 38.10 -20.78 61.19
CA ASP A 842 36.94 -21.53 60.73
C ASP A 842 36.40 -22.47 61.82
N SER A 843 35.08 -22.68 61.76
CA SER A 843 34.38 -23.60 62.66
C SER A 843 33.62 -24.64 61.84
N PHE A 844 34.06 -25.89 61.95
CA PHE A 844 33.39 -27.07 61.40
C PHE A 844 32.55 -27.75 62.47
N VAL A 845 31.27 -27.94 62.22
CA VAL A 845 30.34 -28.57 63.17
C VAL A 845 29.56 -29.65 62.43
N ALA A 846 29.75 -30.90 62.83
CA ALA A 846 29.18 -32.05 62.18
C ALA A 846 28.23 -32.80 63.10
N ARG A 847 26.92 -32.67 62.83
CA ARG A 847 25.84 -33.39 63.52
C ARG A 847 25.19 -34.35 62.54
N GLN A 848 24.46 -35.35 63.05
CA GLN A 848 23.72 -36.29 62.21
C GLN A 848 22.74 -35.59 61.25
N SER A 849 22.04 -34.55 61.71
CA SER A 849 21.03 -33.86 60.88
C SER A 849 21.63 -32.83 59.93
N SER A 850 22.75 -32.22 60.27
CA SER A 850 23.34 -31.10 59.53
C SER A 850 24.82 -30.95 59.85
N VAL A 851 25.61 -30.64 58.82
CA VAL A 851 27.04 -30.39 58.95
C VAL A 851 27.35 -29.05 58.31
N TYR A 852 28.08 -28.18 59.00
CA TYR A 852 28.47 -26.88 58.43
C TYR A 852 29.92 -26.53 58.69
N LEU A 853 30.49 -25.73 57.80
CA LEU A 853 31.74 -25.01 57.98
C LEU A 853 31.47 -23.52 57.77
N ARG A 854 31.88 -22.69 58.72
CA ARG A 854 31.64 -21.25 58.66
C ARG A 854 32.75 -20.43 59.30
N ASN A 855 32.81 -19.16 58.90
CA ASN A 855 33.53 -18.11 59.61
C ASN A 855 32.71 -16.81 59.62
N SER A 856 33.36 -15.66 59.78
CA SER A 856 32.69 -14.34 59.78
C SER A 856 32.22 -13.86 58.40
N VAL A 857 32.67 -14.47 57.31
CA VAL A 857 32.44 -14.05 55.92
C VAL A 857 31.59 -15.04 55.15
N TYR A 858 31.80 -16.36 55.28
CA TYR A 858 31.02 -17.36 54.55
C TYR A 858 30.53 -18.52 55.42
N HIS A 859 29.46 -19.17 54.95
CA HIS A 859 28.76 -20.27 55.59
C HIS A 859 28.38 -21.35 54.57
N HIS A 860 28.93 -22.55 54.72
CA HIS A 860 28.51 -23.73 53.97
C HIS A 860 27.86 -24.72 54.89
N GLU A 861 26.67 -25.19 54.52
CA GLU A 861 25.95 -26.18 55.30
C GLU A 861 25.34 -27.26 54.41
N VAL A 862 25.51 -28.51 54.84
CA VAL A 862 25.12 -29.70 54.11
C VAL A 862 24.24 -30.59 54.97
N TRP A 863 23.27 -31.25 54.35
CA TRP A 863 22.33 -32.15 55.00
C TRP A 863 22.26 -33.49 54.25
N GLY A 864 22.26 -34.60 54.99
CA GLY A 864 21.97 -35.93 54.44
C GLY A 864 23.13 -36.66 53.77
N PHE A 865 24.33 -36.06 53.68
CA PHE A 865 25.50 -36.70 53.09
C PHE A 865 26.10 -37.78 54.00
N GLU A 866 26.39 -38.96 53.47
CA GLU A 866 27.00 -40.07 54.23
C GLU A 866 28.46 -39.79 54.60
N ASN A 867 29.21 -39.14 53.70
CA ASN A 867 30.62 -38.81 53.92
C ASN A 867 30.82 -37.30 53.89
N VAL A 868 31.27 -36.70 55.00
CA VAL A 868 31.52 -35.25 55.06
C VAL A 868 32.93 -34.96 55.54
N TYR A 869 33.70 -34.24 54.73
CA TYR A 869 35.08 -33.85 54.98
C TYR A 869 35.14 -32.35 55.28
N GLY A 870 35.39 -31.98 56.53
CA GLY A 870 35.88 -30.65 56.89
C GLY A 870 37.39 -30.59 56.67
N VAL A 871 37.87 -29.57 55.95
CA VAL A 871 39.29 -29.34 55.71
C VAL A 871 39.62 -27.90 56.09
N ALA A 872 40.44 -27.72 57.13
CA ALA A 872 40.99 -26.42 57.48
C ALA A 872 42.08 -26.02 56.48
N THR A 873 42.09 -24.76 56.06
CA THR A 873 43.17 -24.23 55.21
C THR A 873 44.19 -23.54 56.10
N GLN A 874 45.48 -23.62 55.75
CA GLN A 874 46.54 -23.15 56.63
C GLN A 874 46.42 -21.65 56.98
N GLY A 875 46.11 -21.36 58.26
CA GLY A 875 46.07 -20.01 58.85
C GLY A 875 44.83 -19.81 59.74
N GLY A 876 44.97 -19.07 60.85
CA GLY A 876 43.89 -18.91 61.83
C GLY A 876 44.01 -19.87 63.02
N TYR A 877 42.93 -19.99 63.80
CA TYR A 877 42.73 -21.02 64.81
C TYR A 877 41.41 -21.74 64.49
N ASP A 878 41.51 -22.98 64.03
CA ASP A 878 40.40 -23.70 63.43
C ASP A 878 39.85 -24.78 64.38
N GLU A 879 38.53 -24.81 64.52
CA GLU A 879 37.83 -25.72 65.43
C GLU A 879 36.89 -26.67 64.69
N ALA A 880 36.92 -27.96 65.05
CA ALA A 880 35.99 -28.98 64.59
C ALA A 880 35.20 -29.57 65.76
N TYR A 881 33.89 -29.75 65.60
CA TYR A 881 32.99 -30.33 66.60
C TYR A 881 32.20 -31.48 65.96
N LEU A 882 32.45 -32.72 66.37
CA LEU A 882 31.83 -33.93 65.82
C LEU A 882 30.85 -34.51 66.86
N PHE A 883 29.63 -34.84 66.44
CA PHE A 883 28.59 -35.38 67.32
C PHE A 883 28.13 -36.76 66.84
N ASP A 884 28.00 -37.69 67.77
CA ASP A 884 27.58 -39.08 67.57
C ASP A 884 26.14 -39.24 67.06
N THR A 885 25.86 -40.43 66.55
CA THR A 885 24.52 -40.90 66.21
C THR A 885 23.89 -41.62 67.41
N THR A 886 22.71 -42.21 67.26
CA THR A 886 22.11 -43.06 68.30
C THR A 886 22.67 -44.50 68.33
N GLY A 887 23.53 -44.85 67.35
CA GLY A 887 24.11 -46.18 67.18
C GLY A 887 25.48 -46.30 67.86
N ASP A 888 26.23 -47.37 67.56
CA ASP A 888 27.62 -47.48 68.01
C ASP A 888 28.54 -46.66 67.08
N ASP A 889 29.24 -45.69 67.64
CA ASP A 889 30.11 -44.75 66.93
C ASP A 889 31.60 -44.92 67.33
N ALA A 890 32.50 -44.58 66.40
CA ALA A 890 33.95 -44.67 66.59
C ALA A 890 34.64 -43.35 66.21
N PHE A 891 35.20 -42.65 67.19
CA PHE A 891 36.05 -41.49 66.99
C PHE A 891 37.53 -41.89 66.90
N VAL A 892 38.25 -41.28 65.97
CA VAL A 892 39.71 -41.35 65.88
C VAL A 892 40.28 -39.93 65.82
N GLY A 893 41.09 -39.57 66.82
CA GLY A 893 41.82 -38.31 66.89
C GLY A 893 43.28 -38.47 66.51
N ARG A 894 43.75 -37.70 65.53
CA ARG A 894 45.19 -37.52 65.20
C ARG A 894 45.48 -36.04 65.02
N LYS A 895 46.74 -35.66 64.87
CA LYS A 895 47.12 -34.26 64.61
C LYS A 895 46.50 -33.71 63.31
N ASP A 896 46.80 -34.36 62.17
CA ASP A 896 46.45 -33.78 60.87
C ASP A 896 45.10 -34.28 60.33
N TYR A 897 44.53 -35.33 60.94
CA TYR A 897 43.34 -36.01 60.44
C TYR A 897 42.59 -36.75 61.55
N SER A 898 41.40 -36.27 61.87
CA SER A 898 40.48 -36.88 62.83
C SER A 898 39.18 -37.26 62.12
N TYR A 899 38.47 -38.27 62.63
CA TYR A 899 37.16 -38.64 62.09
C TYR A 899 36.25 -39.28 63.13
N LEU A 900 34.94 -39.24 62.84
CA LEU A 900 33.89 -39.94 63.57
C LEU A 900 33.13 -40.82 62.57
N ALA A 901 33.08 -42.12 62.82
CA ALA A 901 32.41 -43.10 61.98
C ALA A 901 31.25 -43.75 62.74
N GLY A 902 30.07 -43.75 62.12
CA GLY A 902 28.83 -44.29 62.66
C GLY A 902 28.03 -45.07 61.61
N SER A 903 26.85 -45.57 61.98
CA SER A 903 25.97 -46.24 61.03
C SER A 903 25.44 -45.23 59.99
N GLY A 904 25.90 -45.37 58.74
CA GLY A 904 25.49 -44.51 57.63
C GLY A 904 26.09 -43.10 57.65
N LEU A 905 27.13 -42.86 58.46
CA LEU A 905 27.73 -41.54 58.65
C LEU A 905 29.23 -41.65 58.84
N LEU A 906 29.99 -40.80 58.15
CA LEU A 906 31.43 -40.67 58.27
C LEU A 906 31.84 -39.20 58.15
N HIS A 907 32.24 -38.61 59.27
CA HIS A 907 32.67 -37.21 59.34
C HIS A 907 34.16 -37.11 59.56
N HIS A 908 34.86 -36.41 58.68
CA HIS A 908 36.30 -36.16 58.76
C HIS A 908 36.58 -34.70 59.09
N ALA A 909 37.61 -34.47 59.89
CA ALA A 909 38.16 -33.17 60.22
C ALA A 909 39.67 -33.20 59.95
N THR A 910 40.13 -32.50 58.93
CA THR A 910 41.53 -32.47 58.49
C THR A 910 42.13 -31.10 58.75
N GLY A 911 43.29 -31.06 59.41
CA GLY A 911 44.06 -29.82 59.63
C GLY A 911 43.56 -28.86 60.71
N PHE A 912 42.55 -29.22 61.50
CA PHE A 912 42.01 -28.35 62.57
C PHE A 912 42.92 -28.34 63.81
N ASP A 913 43.13 -27.16 64.40
CA ASP A 913 43.92 -27.00 65.64
C ASP A 913 43.21 -27.62 66.85
N TYR A 914 41.88 -27.61 66.87
CA TYR A 914 41.07 -28.16 67.93
C TYR A 914 39.95 -29.05 67.37
N VAL A 915 39.91 -30.31 67.76
CA VAL A 915 38.84 -31.24 67.41
C VAL A 915 38.15 -31.72 68.67
N TYR A 916 36.88 -31.37 68.84
CA TYR A 916 36.02 -31.88 69.89
C TYR A 916 35.08 -32.95 69.34
N SER A 917 34.87 -34.02 70.09
CA SER A 917 33.87 -35.04 69.77
C SER A 917 33.02 -35.41 70.97
N SER A 918 31.70 -35.55 70.78
CA SER A 918 30.76 -35.90 71.86
C SER A 918 29.98 -37.17 71.53
N SER A 919 29.91 -38.07 72.50
CA SER A 919 29.08 -39.29 72.53
C SER A 919 27.95 -39.09 73.56
N ALA A 920 26.86 -38.45 73.14
CA ALA A 920 25.73 -38.10 74.02
C ALA A 920 24.39 -38.72 73.60
N ASN A 921 24.32 -39.36 72.43
CA ASN A 921 23.08 -39.79 71.80
C ASN A 921 22.81 -41.30 71.93
N GLY A 922 23.66 -42.05 72.66
CA GLY A 922 23.50 -43.47 72.95
C GLY A 922 24.49 -44.32 72.14
N GLY A 923 24.57 -45.64 72.43
CA GLY A 923 25.56 -46.53 71.80
C GLY A 923 26.67 -47.02 72.73
N ASN A 924 27.51 -47.91 72.21
CA ASN A 924 28.74 -48.41 72.82
C ASN A 924 29.96 -47.73 72.19
N ASP A 925 30.04 -46.41 72.33
CA ASP A 925 30.96 -45.63 71.50
C ASP A 925 32.42 -45.76 71.94
N THR A 926 33.30 -45.72 70.95
CA THR A 926 34.74 -45.83 71.14
C THR A 926 35.48 -44.59 70.66
N ALA A 927 36.54 -44.20 71.36
CA ALA A 927 37.43 -43.12 70.94
C ALA A 927 38.87 -43.61 70.95
N ALA A 928 39.61 -43.38 69.87
CA ALA A 928 41.03 -43.66 69.78
C ALA A 928 41.84 -42.38 69.55
N PHE A 929 42.96 -42.22 70.26
CA PHE A 929 43.90 -41.12 70.06
C PHE A 929 45.25 -41.66 69.64
N TYR A 930 45.91 -40.99 68.70
CA TYR A 930 47.24 -41.34 68.23
C TYR A 930 48.19 -40.14 68.30
N ASP A 931 49.41 -40.41 68.74
CA ASP A 931 50.48 -39.42 68.91
C ASP A 931 51.10 -38.95 67.59
N THR A 932 52.06 -38.02 67.72
CA THR A 932 52.94 -37.58 66.65
C THR A 932 54.38 -38.03 66.97
N SER A 933 55.38 -37.46 66.29
CA SER A 933 56.78 -37.64 66.72
C SER A 933 57.20 -36.67 67.84
N GLY A 934 56.25 -35.88 68.36
CA GLY A 934 56.45 -34.87 69.39
C GLY A 934 56.35 -35.44 70.80
N ASN A 935 56.06 -34.57 71.77
CA ASN A 935 55.71 -34.99 73.12
C ASN A 935 54.25 -34.60 73.36
N GLU A 936 53.41 -35.58 73.65
CA GLU A 936 51.99 -35.41 73.82
C GLU A 936 51.54 -35.72 75.26
N ASP A 937 50.59 -34.92 75.75
CA ASP A 937 49.91 -35.14 77.02
C ASP A 937 48.50 -35.67 76.75
N PHE A 938 48.24 -36.90 77.16
CA PHE A 938 46.91 -37.48 77.19
C PHE A 938 46.33 -37.36 78.60
N THR A 939 45.12 -36.82 78.73
CA THR A 939 44.41 -36.71 80.00
C THR A 939 43.02 -37.27 79.84
N ALA A 940 42.60 -38.17 80.71
CA ALA A 940 41.29 -38.80 80.63
C ALA A 940 40.70 -39.10 82.00
N GLY A 941 39.42 -38.76 82.15
CA GLY A 941 38.55 -39.23 83.22
C GLY A 941 37.39 -40.05 82.63
N THR A 942 36.42 -40.41 83.45
CA THR A 942 35.31 -41.27 83.00
C THR A 942 34.37 -40.64 81.98
N ASP A 943 34.22 -39.33 81.97
CA ASP A 943 33.35 -38.63 81.01
C ASP A 943 34.14 -37.90 79.93
N TYR A 944 35.42 -37.61 80.12
CA TYR A 944 36.19 -36.78 79.17
C TYR A 944 37.55 -37.39 78.89
N ALA A 945 38.07 -37.19 77.69
CA ALA A 945 39.45 -37.50 77.36
C ALA A 945 39.98 -36.49 76.35
N TYR A 946 41.22 -36.03 76.51
CA TYR A 946 41.83 -35.15 75.54
C TYR A 946 43.33 -35.43 75.41
N MET A 947 43.85 -35.24 74.20
CA MET A 947 45.26 -35.32 73.86
C MET A 947 45.71 -33.97 73.33
N VAL A 948 46.74 -33.39 73.96
CA VAL A 948 47.35 -32.12 73.57
C VAL A 948 48.76 -32.37 73.08
N GLY A 949 49.07 -31.86 71.89
CA GLY A 949 50.42 -31.84 71.34
C GLY A 949 50.76 -30.48 70.73
N SER A 950 51.91 -30.38 70.08
CA SER A 950 52.33 -29.13 69.45
C SER A 950 51.41 -28.78 68.27
N GLY A 951 50.58 -27.75 68.45
CA GLY A 951 49.68 -27.21 67.43
C GLY A 951 48.41 -28.04 67.19
N PHE A 952 48.03 -28.94 68.11
CA PHE A 952 46.74 -29.61 68.03
C PHE A 952 46.18 -30.01 69.40
N THR A 953 44.86 -30.10 69.50
CA THR A 953 44.16 -30.68 70.65
C THR A 953 42.98 -31.51 70.14
N ASN A 954 42.97 -32.80 70.47
CA ASN A 954 41.80 -33.66 70.27
C ASN A 954 41.12 -33.86 71.63
N ASN A 955 39.83 -33.59 71.73
CA ASN A 955 39.05 -33.65 72.96
C ASN A 955 37.79 -34.48 72.70
N THR A 956 37.44 -35.38 73.62
CA THR A 956 36.26 -36.22 73.55
C THR A 956 35.48 -36.19 74.86
N ASN A 957 34.17 -36.39 74.76
CA ASN A 957 33.25 -36.44 75.90
C ASN A 957 32.24 -37.58 75.72
N GLY A 958 31.92 -38.31 76.79
CA GLY A 958 30.84 -39.32 76.85
C GLY A 958 31.18 -40.76 76.44
N TYR A 959 32.31 -40.95 75.73
CA TYR A 959 32.71 -42.25 75.16
C TYR A 959 32.89 -43.37 76.19
N ARG A 960 32.38 -44.57 75.89
CA ARG A 960 32.45 -45.73 76.79
C ARG A 960 33.83 -46.35 76.82
N THR A 961 34.49 -46.44 75.67
CA THR A 961 35.83 -47.01 75.55
C THR A 961 36.76 -46.01 74.91
N VAL A 962 37.75 -45.55 75.66
CA VAL A 962 38.78 -44.63 75.17
C VAL A 962 40.12 -45.35 75.12
N ARG A 963 40.87 -45.21 74.02
CA ARG A 963 42.20 -45.78 73.86
C ARG A 963 43.17 -44.77 73.26
N ALA A 964 44.19 -44.37 74.00
CA ALA A 964 45.29 -43.57 73.46
C ALA A 964 46.51 -44.46 73.19
N GLU A 965 47.13 -44.34 72.03
CA GLU A 965 48.34 -45.07 71.67
C GLU A 965 49.43 -44.12 71.19
N CYS A 966 50.60 -44.24 71.83
CA CYS A 966 51.82 -43.56 71.42
C CYS A 966 52.78 -44.50 70.69
N THR A 967 53.74 -43.95 69.97
CA THR A 967 54.72 -44.67 69.17
C THR A 967 56.11 -44.06 69.30
N THR A 968 56.23 -42.73 69.41
CA THR A 968 57.51 -42.02 69.49
C THR A 968 57.37 -40.70 70.23
N GLY A 969 58.25 -40.40 71.17
CA GLY A 969 58.14 -39.15 71.93
C GLY A 969 58.61 -39.34 73.37
N THR A 970 58.30 -38.37 74.22
CA THR A 970 58.28 -38.53 75.68
C THR A 970 56.89 -38.17 76.17
N ASP A 971 55.99 -39.16 76.13
CA ASP A 971 54.56 -38.94 76.27
C ASP A 971 54.06 -39.24 77.68
N ARG A 972 53.04 -38.48 78.11
CA ARG A 972 52.46 -38.62 79.45
C ARG A 972 50.96 -38.87 79.36
N ALA A 973 50.48 -39.87 80.09
CA ALA A 973 49.06 -40.09 80.30
C ALA A 973 48.67 -39.76 81.75
N PHE A 974 47.57 -39.04 81.94
CA PHE A 974 46.96 -38.72 83.22
C PHE A 974 45.55 -39.30 83.25
N LEU A 975 45.35 -40.36 84.05
CA LEU A 975 44.09 -41.10 84.17
C LEU A 975 43.43 -40.76 85.51
N TYR A 976 42.19 -40.29 85.48
CA TYR A 976 41.43 -39.88 86.66
C TYR A 976 40.28 -40.86 86.93
N ASP A 977 40.18 -41.34 88.16
CA ASP A 977 39.09 -42.18 88.65
C ASP A 977 37.76 -41.42 88.75
N ALA A 978 36.67 -42.12 89.05
CA ALA A 978 35.36 -41.52 89.29
C ALA A 978 34.81 -41.93 90.64
N THR A 979 33.66 -41.37 91.02
CA THR A 979 32.97 -41.85 92.21
C THR A 979 32.51 -43.30 91.98
N GLY A 980 32.96 -44.25 92.79
CA GLY A 980 32.63 -45.67 92.64
C GLY A 980 33.82 -46.60 92.83
N ASN A 981 33.64 -47.89 92.54
CA ASN A 981 34.75 -48.84 92.58
C ASN A 981 35.44 -48.89 91.23
N ASP A 982 36.73 -48.57 91.21
CA ASP A 982 37.52 -48.48 89.99
C ASP A 982 38.65 -49.52 89.94
N ALA A 983 39.05 -49.91 88.73
CA ALA A 983 40.08 -50.91 88.50
C ALA A 983 41.13 -50.41 87.52
N LEU A 984 42.38 -50.28 87.97
CA LEU A 984 43.53 -49.98 87.13
C LEU A 984 44.31 -51.26 86.85
N ASN A 985 44.41 -51.66 85.58
CA ASN A 985 45.15 -52.84 85.14
C ASN A 985 46.32 -52.41 84.25
N ALA A 986 47.55 -52.58 84.72
CA ALA A 986 48.76 -52.22 84.00
C ALA A 986 49.58 -53.46 83.62
N SER A 987 49.84 -53.67 82.33
CA SER A 987 50.61 -54.81 81.81
C SER A 987 51.26 -54.52 80.46
N GLY A 988 52.49 -54.99 80.27
CA GLY A 988 53.31 -54.71 79.09
C GLY A 988 53.44 -53.21 78.85
N ASN A 989 53.07 -52.79 77.66
CA ASN A 989 53.03 -51.37 77.28
C ASN A 989 51.64 -50.74 77.49
N THR A 990 50.75 -51.30 78.31
CA THR A 990 49.38 -50.79 78.48
C THR A 990 49.02 -50.51 79.93
N ALA A 991 48.24 -49.46 80.17
CA ALA A 991 47.54 -49.17 81.41
C ALA A 991 46.06 -48.93 81.11
N THR A 992 45.16 -49.73 81.67
CA THR A 992 43.72 -49.60 81.48
C THR A 992 43.02 -49.29 82.80
N LEU A 993 42.37 -48.12 82.88
CA LEU A 993 41.48 -47.74 83.96
C LEU A 993 40.04 -48.10 83.57
N THR A 994 39.35 -48.91 84.39
CA THR A 994 37.94 -49.26 84.21
C THR A 994 37.13 -48.67 85.36
N SER A 995 36.08 -47.93 85.04
CA SER A 995 35.25 -47.24 86.02
C SER A 995 33.82 -47.11 85.51
N ASN A 996 32.83 -47.50 86.33
CA ASN A 996 31.40 -47.39 86.04
C ASN A 996 30.97 -47.88 84.63
N GLY A 997 31.55 -49.00 84.18
CA GLY A 997 31.23 -49.61 82.86
C GLY A 997 31.93 -48.96 81.67
N ARG A 998 32.84 -48.01 81.91
CA ARG A 998 33.72 -47.38 80.92
C ARG A 998 35.17 -47.85 81.09
N SER A 999 35.94 -47.79 80.01
CA SER A 999 37.35 -48.22 79.99
C SER A 999 38.23 -47.20 79.28
N ILE A 1000 39.33 -46.81 79.90
CA ILE A 1000 40.32 -45.88 79.36
C ILE A 1000 41.66 -46.61 79.31
N THR A 1001 42.22 -46.79 78.12
CA THR A 1001 43.49 -47.50 77.91
C THR A 1001 44.54 -46.55 77.36
N ALA A 1002 45.65 -46.39 78.08
CA ALA A 1002 46.87 -45.75 77.60
C ALA A 1002 47.86 -46.83 77.13
N VAL A 1003 48.38 -46.71 75.90
CA VAL A 1003 49.29 -47.67 75.27
C VAL A 1003 50.58 -46.98 74.86
N LYS A 1004 51.73 -47.54 75.26
CA LYS A 1004 53.11 -47.11 74.93
C LYS A 1004 53.50 -45.69 75.38
N PHE A 1005 52.82 -45.13 76.37
CA PHE A 1005 53.24 -43.88 77.02
C PHE A 1005 54.49 -44.10 77.88
N ASP A 1006 55.42 -43.15 77.93
CA ASP A 1006 56.61 -43.25 78.81
C ASP A 1006 56.26 -43.12 80.29
N ARG A 1007 55.23 -42.32 80.61
CA ARG A 1007 54.71 -42.16 81.96
C ARG A 1007 53.19 -42.16 81.97
N VAL A 1008 52.61 -43.01 82.81
CA VAL A 1008 51.18 -43.03 83.10
C VAL A 1008 50.98 -42.68 84.57
N ARG A 1009 50.26 -41.62 84.86
CA ARG A 1009 49.79 -41.26 86.20
C ARG A 1009 48.33 -41.62 86.35
N ALA A 1010 47.97 -42.36 87.39
CA ALA A 1010 46.60 -42.70 87.72
C ALA A 1010 46.22 -42.09 89.08
N ASP A 1011 45.27 -41.16 89.08
CA ASP A 1011 44.72 -40.51 90.27
C ASP A 1011 43.44 -41.23 90.72
N GLY A 1012 43.44 -41.74 91.95
CA GLY A 1012 42.40 -42.53 92.60
C GLY A 1012 41.76 -41.79 93.78
N ASN A 1013 41.32 -40.54 93.56
CA ASN A 1013 40.92 -39.59 94.61
C ASN A 1013 39.40 -39.31 94.63
N ALA A 1014 38.63 -39.78 93.65
CA ALA A 1014 37.20 -39.50 93.53
C ALA A 1014 36.31 -40.36 94.44
N GLY A 1015 36.88 -41.40 95.08
CA GLY A 1015 36.29 -42.14 96.20
C GLY A 1015 35.58 -43.44 95.82
N GLY A 1016 35.61 -44.42 96.73
CA GLY A 1016 35.15 -45.81 96.53
C GLY A 1016 36.28 -46.80 96.80
N THR A 1017 36.13 -48.07 96.40
CA THR A 1017 37.19 -49.08 96.56
C THR A 1017 37.94 -49.26 95.25
N ASN A 1018 39.08 -48.58 95.12
CA ASN A 1018 39.90 -48.64 93.91
C ASN A 1018 40.93 -49.76 94.02
N SER A 1019 41.07 -50.57 92.97
CA SER A 1019 42.00 -51.70 92.89
C SER A 1019 43.01 -51.47 91.77
N ALA A 1020 44.29 -51.77 92.01
CA ALA A 1020 45.32 -51.65 90.98
C ALA A 1020 46.09 -52.96 90.81
N THR A 1021 45.94 -53.61 89.66
CA THR A 1021 46.77 -54.77 89.29
C THR A 1021 47.91 -54.32 88.37
N GLN A 1022 49.13 -54.76 88.68
CA GLN A 1022 50.33 -54.44 87.90
C GLN A 1022 51.12 -55.71 87.62
N ALA A 1023 51.31 -56.01 86.33
CA ALA A 1023 52.24 -57.02 85.82
C ALA A 1023 53.58 -56.37 85.39
N SER A 1024 54.43 -57.08 84.65
CA SER A 1024 55.60 -56.45 84.00
C SER A 1024 55.14 -55.30 83.11
N ILE A 1025 55.73 -54.10 83.26
CA ILE A 1025 55.36 -52.91 82.50
C ILE A 1025 56.61 -52.25 81.88
N ASP A 1026 56.42 -51.57 80.74
CA ASP A 1026 57.48 -50.92 79.96
C ASP A 1026 57.51 -49.38 80.13
N PHE A 1027 56.82 -48.85 81.14
CA PHE A 1027 56.63 -47.41 81.38
C PHE A 1027 56.64 -47.07 82.87
N VAL A 1028 56.72 -45.78 83.20
CA VAL A 1028 56.62 -45.30 84.59
C VAL A 1028 55.16 -45.18 84.99
N LEU A 1029 54.69 -46.05 85.88
CA LEU A 1029 53.36 -45.94 86.48
C LEU A 1029 53.41 -45.17 87.81
N GLU A 1030 52.74 -44.03 87.88
CA GLU A 1030 52.56 -43.24 89.10
C GLU A 1030 51.13 -43.39 89.62
N LYS A 1031 50.96 -43.98 90.79
CA LYS A 1031 49.64 -44.10 91.45
C LYS A 1031 49.52 -43.03 92.52
N VAL A 1032 48.48 -42.21 92.43
CA VAL A 1032 48.19 -41.14 93.38
C VAL A 1032 46.80 -41.40 93.96
N GLY A 1033 46.61 -41.26 95.27
CA GLY A 1033 45.34 -41.61 95.93
C GLY A 1033 45.26 -43.06 96.43
N SER A 1034 44.04 -43.53 96.72
CA SER A 1034 43.83 -44.79 97.45
C SER A 1034 43.65 -45.97 96.51
N TRP A 1035 44.74 -46.57 96.04
CA TRP A 1035 44.74 -47.80 95.23
C TRP A 1035 45.10 -49.03 96.09
N SER A 1036 44.22 -50.03 96.13
CA SER A 1036 44.45 -51.32 96.83
C SER A 1036 45.19 -52.36 96.00
#